data_AF-B0D0X5-F1
#
_entry.id   AF-B0D0X5-F1
#
_cell.length_a   1.000
_cell.length_b   1.000
_cell.length_c   1.000
_cell.angle_alpha   90.00
_cell.angle_beta   90.00
_cell.angle_gamma   90.00
#
_symmetry.space_group_name_H-M   'P 1'
#
loop_
_entity.id
_entity.type
_entity.pdbx_description
1 polymer ?
#
loop_
_entity_poly.entity_id
_entity_poly.type
_entity_poly.pdbx_seq_one_letter_code
_entity_poly.pdbx_strand_id
1 'polypeptide(L)'
;MEEALAKIRPHTSSSLAHQKTPATLLIAIESTLREQKTDLTPTAYFAALLTTLDGSIQKKDISLNDGDVLPAELYLLALVVPFVPLPVVRNNLNTLLSLTAPLFPSLNQHAPALRSQLSIYLTIFHSLDRPLLETQGIRQTFASILQLSIDPRPKVRKKAADLVKDVLDNPPAPLARHPYSDQVAAWLSSALLEANAGPFGKAKPGAESSLHVLALLRPLLPNLPSSALPSITKSLVSLPRLGNVYLSQSAYSILSEILVLPLEDSASGVGEQLSDILKVILSSPPSKSDATLCAAWVQVLGDATFAYSVVDSVSCSSELGKVWKSVWNFLDSSDPTTRKSAAKALDVLTRCFSPRLIESAIADTNEASLIRKVISQVTKAMNSIAFARAMPELLTVVSALFLNLRYKPSKASPTAAEILLVPIVSQLGHMRIQKGFDFKEAADATLSAAMRVLGPEVVFKVLPLNLEPGVRQPGQEPRAFLLPLISQPHPSPLGHFVSYFVPLSERMFDLQQTAATQGRQSEAKVWNVLVGQVWSGLSGYCFETPDLKEALNPAFSQLLSQLLYSQSELRPAILKALRILVDSNLAISASDATQTSLASLTPQEAAANVVFLRTQVESWLAVLFNVFGSIGRDSRGMIGDVITAWASIGEEQEIHNAYDKVVQLLKTNLAMCQKAPATTAIETNDAGNMTTTSQDILILLLPYLSPADSMSLFDLCLTPEILNGRNNGIQKRGYKILTKLVDGGIVSVNAETVVRKLDEMVDGLTAAAKKDRFNLLALLIPLLPPSAMHVIPTLIPEAILGTKEPSEKARGAAFEVILVMGRKMSSGGVVKRSMVDGMDEDAVDAKASIEEFMTMVVGGLAGASPHMISATITAISRLVFEFKDSISPNMHSEIFMMLLVFLSSANREIVKSVLGFIKLAIHTLPADLIRPHLKDLVPTLLNWSHDHKNHFKVKVRHIFERMLRRFSWDEVYSCAGEEEAAKVLVNIKKRKDRAKRKRANRADEDEDAKEPTFSKPAAGDAFEDVLYGSESELDDDSEDDRPAPQVQSSKKKAVEYGARLRLDDDEPTDLLQGATSKITSSGPNRRRKPGQDAAHFKTDEDTGKMIIDADSDSGASSGAHATAEVAGSAYKESLTSVDGFTRGPNGRIKFHKDTKKRRRENEGAEQDVEMADGEVQETGKAKKSKKTTEIKLGHEFKAKKAGGDLKKGGVDPYAYLSLSQAAKKGGRGSGKIGITGKR
;
A
#
# COMPACT_ATOMS: atom_id res chain seq x y z
N MET A 1 -4.12 3.74 -31.52
CA MET A 1 -5.13 3.78 -32.59
C MET A 1 -5.75 2.41 -32.85
N GLU A 2 -4.98 1.44 -33.34
CA GLU A 2 -5.50 0.18 -33.89
C GLU A 2 -6.40 -0.61 -32.92
N GLU A 3 -6.11 -0.64 -31.61
CA GLU A 3 -6.99 -1.25 -30.61
C GLU A 3 -8.39 -0.60 -30.52
N ALA A 4 -8.49 0.71 -30.74
CA ALA A 4 -9.76 1.43 -30.74
C ALA A 4 -10.56 1.17 -32.03
N LEU A 5 -9.89 1.13 -33.19
CA LEU A 5 -10.51 0.73 -34.46
C LEU A 5 -10.94 -0.74 -34.44
N ALA A 6 -10.15 -1.63 -33.84
CA ALA A 6 -10.48 -3.03 -33.66
C ALA A 6 -11.70 -3.26 -32.74
N LYS A 7 -12.00 -2.34 -31.81
CA LYS A 7 -13.28 -2.34 -31.08
C LYS A 7 -14.47 -1.91 -31.96
N ILE A 8 -14.27 -1.15 -33.03
CA ILE A 8 -15.35 -0.66 -33.93
C ILE A 8 -15.67 -1.64 -35.07
N ARG A 9 -14.66 -2.22 -35.73
CA ARG A 9 -14.83 -3.11 -36.90
C ARG A 9 -15.92 -4.22 -36.76
N PRO A 10 -16.16 -4.83 -35.58
CA PRO A 10 -17.20 -5.85 -35.43
C PRO A 10 -18.64 -5.35 -35.55
N HIS A 11 -18.91 -4.05 -35.43
CA HIS A 11 -20.28 -3.52 -35.26
C HIS A 11 -21.06 -3.32 -36.58
N THR A 12 -20.53 -3.76 -37.72
CA THR A 12 -21.21 -3.73 -39.04
C THR A 12 -22.56 -4.44 -39.06
N SER A 13 -22.74 -5.45 -38.19
CA SER A 13 -23.98 -6.21 -38.01
C SER A 13 -24.80 -5.77 -36.80
N SER A 14 -24.42 -4.69 -36.10
CA SER A 14 -25.16 -4.17 -34.96
C SER A 14 -26.56 -3.69 -35.37
N SER A 15 -27.55 -3.93 -34.50
CA SER A 15 -28.90 -3.38 -34.61
C SER A 15 -28.94 -1.88 -34.28
N LEU A 16 -27.91 -1.35 -33.62
CA LEU A 16 -27.80 0.05 -33.23
C LEU A 16 -27.12 0.87 -34.33
N ALA A 17 -27.88 1.73 -35.01
CA ALA A 17 -27.40 2.52 -36.14
C ALA A 17 -26.17 3.38 -35.80
N HIS A 18 -26.12 3.98 -34.61
CA HIS A 18 -24.96 4.77 -34.13
C HIS A 18 -23.67 3.94 -33.93
N GLN A 19 -23.74 2.60 -33.87
CA GLN A 19 -22.57 1.72 -33.87
C GLN A 19 -22.25 1.21 -35.29
N LYS A 20 -23.31 0.94 -36.06
CA LYS A 20 -23.22 0.38 -37.40
C LYS A 20 -22.59 1.36 -38.40
N THR A 21 -23.05 2.61 -38.43
CA THR A 21 -22.58 3.60 -39.41
C THR A 21 -21.07 3.89 -39.30
N PRO A 22 -20.48 4.11 -38.11
CA PRO A 22 -19.03 4.20 -37.96
C PRO A 22 -18.28 2.94 -38.42
N ALA A 23 -18.81 1.75 -38.17
CA ALA A 23 -18.18 0.50 -38.60
C ALA A 23 -18.22 0.32 -40.13
N THR A 24 -19.32 0.69 -40.80
CA THR A 24 -19.40 0.67 -42.26
C THR A 24 -18.55 1.75 -42.91
N LEU A 25 -18.50 2.95 -42.33
CA LEU A 25 -17.67 4.06 -42.81
C LEU A 25 -16.17 3.73 -42.69
N LEU A 26 -15.75 3.16 -41.56
CA LEU A 26 -14.37 2.69 -41.36
C LEU A 26 -13.96 1.66 -42.43
N ILE A 27 -14.82 0.70 -42.77
CA ILE A 27 -14.52 -0.30 -43.80
C ILE A 27 -14.46 0.33 -45.20
N ALA A 28 -15.32 1.30 -45.51
CA ALA A 28 -15.27 2.02 -46.80
C ALA A 28 -13.98 2.85 -46.97
N ILE A 29 -13.46 3.41 -45.87
CA ILE A 29 -12.17 4.10 -45.83
C ILE A 29 -11.02 3.09 -45.96
N GLU A 30 -11.08 1.95 -45.26
CA GLU A 30 -10.07 0.91 -45.42
C GLU A 30 -10.07 0.27 -46.82
N SER A 31 -11.21 0.17 -47.52
CA SER A 31 -11.24 -0.33 -48.90
C SER A 31 -10.66 0.68 -49.88
N THR A 32 -11.01 1.97 -49.77
CA THR A 32 -10.43 3.01 -50.65
C THR A 32 -8.92 3.19 -50.43
N LEU A 33 -8.41 3.10 -49.20
CA LEU A 33 -6.96 3.10 -48.94
C LEU A 33 -6.25 1.88 -49.55
N ARG A 34 -6.87 0.69 -49.50
CA ARG A 34 -6.34 -0.53 -50.16
C ARG A 34 -6.36 -0.41 -51.69
N GLU A 35 -7.41 0.14 -52.27
CA GLU A 35 -7.52 0.41 -53.72
C GLU A 35 -6.45 1.42 -54.18
N GLN A 36 -6.21 2.47 -53.37
CA GLN A 36 -5.14 3.45 -53.57
C GLN A 36 -3.74 2.92 -53.21
N LYS A 37 -3.60 1.64 -52.83
CA LYS A 37 -2.34 1.00 -52.42
C LYS A 37 -1.57 1.79 -51.34
N THR A 38 -2.29 2.43 -50.43
CA THR A 38 -1.72 3.29 -49.39
C THR A 38 -1.70 2.57 -48.05
N ASP A 39 -0.58 2.65 -47.32
CA ASP A 39 -0.46 2.02 -46.00
C ASP A 39 -1.46 2.61 -44.98
N LEU A 40 -2.01 1.74 -44.14
CA LEU A 40 -3.04 2.05 -43.14
C LEU A 40 -2.49 2.81 -41.92
N THR A 41 -1.85 3.94 -42.18
CA THR A 41 -1.18 4.83 -41.21
C THR A 41 -2.16 5.85 -40.61
N PRO A 42 -1.84 6.46 -39.44
CA PRO A 42 -2.65 7.54 -38.86
C PRO A 42 -2.89 8.69 -39.85
N THR A 43 -1.86 9.07 -40.59
CA THR A 43 -1.90 10.11 -41.62
C THR A 43 -2.86 9.76 -42.76
N ALA A 44 -2.88 8.50 -43.23
CA ALA A 44 -3.76 8.05 -44.30
C ALA A 44 -5.24 8.06 -43.87
N TYR A 45 -5.57 7.50 -42.69
CA TYR A 45 -6.92 7.58 -42.14
C TYR A 45 -7.38 9.03 -41.91
N PHE A 46 -6.50 9.89 -41.39
CA PHE A 46 -6.78 11.31 -41.16
C PHE A 46 -7.06 12.08 -42.46
N ALA A 47 -6.24 11.88 -43.50
CA ALA A 47 -6.46 12.50 -44.80
C ALA A 47 -7.79 12.04 -45.44
N ALA A 48 -8.07 10.73 -45.43
CA ALA A 48 -9.32 10.18 -45.95
C ALA A 48 -10.55 10.72 -45.20
N LEU A 49 -10.51 10.78 -43.86
CA LEU A 49 -11.59 11.33 -43.03
C LEU A 49 -11.81 12.83 -43.24
N LEU A 50 -10.75 13.60 -43.53
CA LEU A 50 -10.91 15.01 -43.92
C LEU A 50 -11.59 15.14 -45.28
N THR A 51 -11.23 14.32 -46.27
CA THR A 51 -11.86 14.35 -47.60
C THR A 51 -13.33 13.90 -47.56
N THR A 52 -13.70 12.92 -46.73
CA THR A 52 -15.12 12.57 -46.54
C THR A 52 -15.89 13.70 -45.88
N LEU A 53 -15.35 14.27 -44.79
CA LEU A 53 -15.99 15.37 -44.05
C LEU A 53 -16.23 16.61 -44.92
N ASP A 54 -15.24 17.00 -45.73
CA ASP A 54 -15.38 18.08 -46.72
C ASP A 54 -16.46 17.75 -47.77
N GLY A 55 -16.43 16.53 -48.32
CA GLY A 55 -17.45 16.06 -49.27
C GLY A 55 -18.88 16.04 -48.68
N SER A 56 -19.04 15.69 -47.41
CA SER A 56 -20.32 15.68 -46.69
C SER A 56 -20.83 17.10 -46.41
N ILE A 57 -19.94 18.01 -46.01
CA ILE A 57 -20.24 19.44 -45.79
C ILE A 57 -20.61 20.15 -47.11
N GLN A 58 -19.85 19.93 -48.19
CA GLN A 58 -20.13 20.52 -49.51
C GLN A 58 -21.49 20.07 -50.09
N LYS A 59 -21.88 18.80 -49.86
CA LYS A 59 -23.20 18.27 -50.22
C LYS A 59 -24.34 18.80 -49.34
N LYS A 60 -24.03 19.52 -48.27
CA LYS A 60 -24.95 19.97 -47.21
C LYS A 60 -25.66 18.81 -46.48
N ASP A 61 -25.01 17.65 -46.39
CA ASP A 61 -25.53 16.48 -45.66
C ASP A 61 -25.27 16.61 -44.15
N ILE A 62 -25.83 17.67 -43.57
CA ILE A 62 -25.61 18.10 -42.17
C ILE A 62 -26.69 17.46 -41.26
N SER A 63 -27.05 16.21 -41.55
CA SER A 63 -27.97 15.45 -40.71
C SER A 63 -27.21 14.84 -39.51
N LEU A 64 -27.83 14.89 -38.33
CA LEU A 64 -27.18 14.62 -37.03
C LEU A 64 -27.93 13.58 -36.17
N ASN A 65 -28.81 12.78 -36.78
CA ASN A 65 -29.56 11.72 -36.12
C ASN A 65 -28.71 10.48 -35.85
N ASP A 66 -29.20 9.58 -34.99
CA ASP A 66 -28.52 8.33 -34.64
C ASP A 66 -28.46 7.38 -35.85
N GLY A 67 -27.35 7.41 -36.57
CA GLY A 67 -27.11 6.60 -37.77
C GLY A 67 -26.61 7.39 -38.98
N ASP A 68 -26.62 8.72 -38.92
CA ASP A 68 -26.16 9.58 -40.03
C ASP A 68 -24.62 9.58 -40.17
N VAL A 69 -24.14 9.98 -41.35
CA VAL A 69 -22.70 9.89 -41.71
C VAL A 69 -21.86 10.92 -40.95
N LEU A 70 -22.29 12.17 -40.84
CA LEU A 70 -21.53 13.25 -40.21
C LEU A 70 -21.19 12.99 -38.71
N PRO A 71 -22.11 12.48 -37.85
CA PRO A 71 -21.75 12.02 -36.51
C PRO A 71 -20.70 10.90 -36.50
N ALA A 72 -20.72 10.00 -37.49
CA ALA A 72 -19.76 8.90 -37.61
C ALA A 72 -18.37 9.37 -38.09
N GLU A 73 -18.30 10.30 -39.04
CA GLU A 73 -17.07 10.97 -39.48
C GLU A 73 -16.38 11.65 -38.29
N LEU A 74 -17.10 12.48 -37.54
CA LEU A 74 -16.57 13.17 -36.37
C LEU A 74 -16.10 12.20 -35.27
N TYR A 75 -16.79 11.08 -35.07
CA TYR A 75 -16.41 10.05 -34.10
C TYR A 75 -15.14 9.28 -34.50
N LEU A 76 -15.01 8.88 -35.77
CA LEU A 76 -13.78 8.24 -36.27
C LEU A 76 -12.59 9.22 -36.26
N LEU A 77 -12.81 10.47 -36.69
CA LEU A 77 -11.79 11.51 -36.69
C LEU A 77 -11.29 11.81 -35.26
N ALA A 78 -12.18 11.84 -34.27
CA ALA A 78 -11.83 11.97 -32.85
C ALA A 78 -10.99 10.81 -32.29
N LEU A 79 -11.03 9.63 -32.90
CA LEU A 79 -10.24 8.45 -32.50
C LEU A 79 -8.91 8.32 -33.26
N VAL A 80 -8.83 8.87 -34.48
CA VAL A 80 -7.62 8.84 -35.30
C VAL A 80 -6.67 10.00 -34.97
N VAL A 81 -7.20 11.23 -34.86
CA VAL A 81 -6.41 12.47 -34.65
C VAL A 81 -5.41 12.39 -33.50
N PRO A 82 -5.71 11.81 -32.31
CA PRO A 82 -4.74 11.66 -31.21
C PRO A 82 -3.48 10.84 -31.53
N PHE A 83 -3.46 10.10 -32.65
CA PHE A 83 -2.32 9.28 -33.10
C PHE A 83 -1.64 9.83 -34.37
N VAL A 84 -2.08 10.99 -34.87
CA VAL A 84 -1.48 11.67 -36.03
C VAL A 84 -0.26 12.49 -35.56
N PRO A 85 0.88 12.46 -36.27
CA PRO A 85 2.04 13.28 -35.91
C PRO A 85 1.69 14.77 -35.87
N LEU A 86 2.06 15.48 -34.79
CA LEU A 86 1.69 16.88 -34.56
C LEU A 86 1.98 17.82 -35.77
N PRO A 87 3.09 17.69 -36.53
CA PRO A 87 3.33 18.51 -37.72
C PRO A 87 2.26 18.35 -38.82
N VAL A 88 1.67 17.15 -38.96
CA VAL A 88 0.60 16.89 -39.94
C VAL A 88 -0.69 17.58 -39.52
N VAL A 89 -0.99 17.61 -38.22
CA VAL A 89 -2.15 18.33 -37.66
C VAL A 89 -1.98 19.85 -37.86
N ARG A 90 -0.78 20.39 -37.56
CA ARG A 90 -0.42 21.80 -37.79
C ARG A 90 -0.60 22.21 -39.25
N ASN A 91 -0.10 21.41 -40.20
CA ASN A 91 -0.19 21.73 -41.63
C ASN A 91 -1.64 21.72 -42.17
N ASN A 92 -2.54 20.93 -41.57
CA ASN A 92 -3.95 20.84 -41.96
C ASN A 92 -4.88 21.68 -41.07
N LEU A 93 -4.32 22.53 -40.20
CA LEU A 93 -5.06 23.29 -39.18
C LEU A 93 -6.16 24.20 -39.77
N ASN A 94 -5.86 24.90 -40.87
CA ASN A 94 -6.84 25.77 -41.53
C ASN A 94 -8.03 24.98 -42.09
N THR A 95 -7.76 23.81 -42.68
CA THR A 95 -8.78 22.89 -43.21
C THR A 95 -9.62 22.29 -42.08
N LEU A 96 -9.00 21.87 -40.97
CA LEU A 96 -9.70 21.41 -39.78
C LEU A 96 -10.65 22.49 -39.24
N LEU A 97 -10.17 23.74 -39.15
CA LEU A 97 -10.97 24.85 -38.64
C LEU A 97 -12.12 25.23 -39.58
N SER A 98 -11.90 25.28 -40.90
CA SER A 98 -12.95 25.62 -41.86
C SER A 98 -14.06 24.56 -41.93
N LEU A 99 -13.73 23.29 -41.73
CA LEU A 99 -14.71 22.19 -41.71
C LEU A 99 -15.44 22.06 -40.36
N THR A 100 -14.73 22.17 -39.23
CA THR A 100 -15.32 21.86 -37.90
C THR A 100 -15.87 23.07 -37.14
N ALA A 101 -15.28 24.27 -37.28
CA ALA A 101 -15.76 25.44 -36.53
C ALA A 101 -17.21 25.86 -36.90
N PRO A 102 -17.66 25.81 -38.18
CA PRO A 102 -19.05 26.11 -38.53
C PRO A 102 -20.07 25.12 -37.97
N LEU A 103 -19.65 23.93 -37.51
CA LEU A 103 -20.56 22.90 -37.00
C LEU A 103 -20.99 23.15 -35.54
N PHE A 104 -20.28 23.98 -34.76
CA PHE A 104 -20.59 24.19 -33.34
C PHE A 104 -22.06 24.56 -33.03
N PRO A 105 -22.73 25.47 -33.78
CA PRO A 105 -24.14 25.79 -33.53
C PRO A 105 -25.07 24.59 -33.76
N SER A 106 -24.88 23.84 -34.84
CA SER A 106 -25.69 22.66 -35.19
C SER A 106 -25.46 21.51 -34.22
N LEU A 107 -24.19 21.22 -33.91
CA LEU A 107 -23.79 20.20 -32.95
C LEU A 107 -24.22 20.52 -31.51
N ASN A 108 -24.54 21.77 -31.19
CA ASN A 108 -24.96 22.14 -29.85
C ASN A 108 -26.20 21.35 -29.39
N GLN A 109 -27.11 20.92 -30.28
CA GLN A 109 -28.23 20.06 -29.89
C GLN A 109 -27.80 18.58 -29.73
N HIS A 110 -26.78 18.13 -30.47
CA HIS A 110 -26.38 16.72 -30.62
C HIS A 110 -25.14 16.35 -29.78
N ALA A 111 -25.36 16.09 -28.49
CA ALA A 111 -24.32 15.84 -27.50
C ALA A 111 -23.24 14.77 -27.85
N PRO A 112 -23.52 13.64 -28.54
CA PRO A 112 -22.49 12.66 -28.89
C PRO A 112 -21.48 13.19 -29.91
N ALA A 113 -21.97 13.81 -30.99
CA ALA A 113 -21.14 14.38 -32.04
C ALA A 113 -20.35 15.60 -31.53
N LEU A 114 -20.97 16.44 -30.69
CA LEU A 114 -20.28 17.55 -30.01
C LEU A 114 -19.11 17.08 -29.13
N ARG A 115 -19.27 15.98 -28.38
CA ARG A 115 -18.16 15.39 -27.58
C ARG A 115 -17.04 14.80 -28.44
N SER A 116 -17.35 14.36 -29.66
CA SER A 116 -16.35 13.93 -30.63
C SER A 116 -15.57 15.14 -31.15
N GLN A 117 -16.26 16.22 -31.55
CA GLN A 117 -15.61 17.48 -31.93
C GLN A 117 -14.74 18.07 -30.81
N LEU A 118 -15.19 18.09 -29.55
CA LEU A 118 -14.36 18.48 -28.41
C LEU A 118 -13.09 17.62 -28.29
N SER A 119 -13.17 16.32 -28.59
CA SER A 119 -12.02 15.42 -28.52
C SER A 119 -11.00 15.67 -29.64
N ILE A 120 -11.45 16.06 -30.84
CA ILE A 120 -10.57 16.56 -31.91
C ILE A 120 -9.86 17.85 -31.46
N TYR A 121 -10.61 18.81 -30.92
CA TYR A 121 -10.04 20.09 -30.50
C TYR A 121 -9.01 19.99 -29.36
N LEU A 122 -9.16 19.03 -28.44
CA LEU A 122 -8.14 18.76 -27.41
C LEU A 122 -6.76 18.45 -28.04
N THR A 123 -6.71 17.54 -29.03
CA THR A 123 -5.47 17.24 -29.75
C THR A 123 -5.00 18.40 -30.61
N ILE A 124 -5.92 19.18 -31.20
CA ILE A 124 -5.55 20.42 -31.90
C ILE A 124 -4.79 21.33 -30.93
N PHE A 125 -5.34 21.71 -29.77
CA PHE A 125 -4.65 22.61 -28.84
C PHE A 125 -3.29 22.08 -28.37
N HIS A 126 -3.17 20.79 -28.04
CA HIS A 126 -1.89 20.15 -27.69
C HIS A 126 -0.87 20.14 -28.85
N SER A 127 -1.31 20.39 -30.08
CA SER A 127 -0.44 20.49 -31.26
C SER A 127 0.02 21.92 -31.58
N LEU A 128 -0.46 22.97 -30.92
CA LEU A 128 -0.20 24.36 -31.32
C LEU A 128 0.97 25.02 -30.58
N ASP A 129 1.80 25.74 -31.33
CA ASP A 129 2.74 26.72 -30.77
C ASP A 129 2.03 28.06 -30.51
N ARG A 130 2.65 28.90 -29.66
CA ARG A 130 2.14 30.24 -29.30
C ARG A 130 1.57 31.09 -30.47
N PRO A 131 2.28 31.33 -31.60
CA PRO A 131 1.73 32.18 -32.65
C PRO A 131 0.48 31.62 -33.31
N LEU A 132 0.30 30.29 -33.31
CA LEU A 132 -0.93 29.67 -33.80
C LEU A 132 -2.08 29.87 -32.80
N LEU A 133 -1.84 29.73 -31.49
CA LEU A 133 -2.84 29.98 -30.45
C LEU A 133 -3.43 31.41 -30.46
N GLU A 134 -2.66 32.40 -30.94
CA GLU A 134 -3.12 33.79 -31.07
C GLU A 134 -4.05 34.02 -32.30
N THR A 135 -4.22 33.02 -33.18
CA THR A 135 -5.08 33.06 -34.38
C THR A 135 -6.57 33.21 -34.02
N GLN A 136 -7.26 34.15 -34.66
CA GLN A 136 -8.64 34.53 -34.35
C GLN A 136 -9.62 33.35 -34.29
N GLY A 137 -9.64 32.47 -35.30
CA GLY A 137 -10.58 31.33 -35.34
C GLY A 137 -10.35 30.31 -34.23
N ILE A 138 -9.11 30.13 -33.81
CA ILE A 138 -8.72 29.22 -32.72
C ILE A 138 -9.13 29.83 -31.36
N ARG A 139 -8.85 31.12 -31.18
CA ARG A 139 -9.24 31.88 -29.98
C ARG A 139 -10.76 31.97 -29.81
N GLN A 140 -11.50 32.16 -30.90
CA GLN A 140 -12.97 32.12 -30.92
C GLN A 140 -13.48 30.71 -30.57
N THR A 141 -12.91 29.67 -31.16
CA THR A 141 -13.28 28.28 -30.86
C THR A 141 -13.04 27.94 -29.39
N PHE A 142 -11.88 28.31 -28.82
CA PHE A 142 -11.60 28.08 -27.40
C PHE A 142 -12.60 28.82 -26.49
N ALA A 143 -13.03 30.04 -26.85
CA ALA A 143 -14.08 30.75 -26.14
C ALA A 143 -15.45 30.03 -26.21
N SER A 144 -15.82 29.47 -27.37
CA SER A 144 -17.03 28.64 -27.51
C SER A 144 -16.96 27.36 -26.67
N ILE A 145 -15.79 26.71 -26.61
CA ILE A 145 -15.57 25.52 -25.76
C ILE A 145 -15.66 25.88 -24.27
N LEU A 146 -15.11 27.02 -23.87
CA LEU A 146 -15.21 27.52 -22.50
C LEU A 146 -16.67 27.79 -22.09
N GLN A 147 -17.50 28.27 -23.01
CA GLN A 147 -18.95 28.41 -22.79
C GLN A 147 -19.68 27.04 -22.64
N LEU A 148 -19.20 25.98 -23.29
CA LEU A 148 -19.73 24.62 -23.10
C LEU A 148 -19.39 24.03 -21.71
N SER A 149 -18.43 24.60 -20.98
CA SER A 149 -18.13 24.22 -19.59
C SER A 149 -19.20 24.66 -18.57
N ILE A 150 -20.25 25.37 -18.99
CA ILE A 150 -21.47 25.62 -18.19
C ILE A 150 -22.74 24.96 -18.75
N ASP A 151 -22.62 24.17 -19.83
CA ASP A 151 -23.73 23.44 -20.48
C ASP A 151 -24.54 22.61 -19.46
N PRO A 152 -25.89 22.53 -19.57
CA PRO A 152 -26.70 21.77 -18.62
C PRO A 152 -26.38 20.26 -18.61
N ARG A 153 -25.96 19.67 -19.74
CA ARG A 153 -25.75 18.24 -19.92
C ARG A 153 -24.40 17.81 -19.31
N PRO A 154 -24.37 16.98 -18.25
CA PRO A 154 -23.14 16.69 -17.51
C PRO A 154 -22.06 16.00 -18.36
N LYS A 155 -22.45 15.17 -19.35
CA LYS A 155 -21.51 14.50 -20.26
C LYS A 155 -20.81 15.45 -21.25
N VAL A 156 -21.44 16.58 -21.62
CA VAL A 156 -20.84 17.64 -22.46
C VAL A 156 -19.99 18.54 -21.58
N ARG A 157 -20.60 19.11 -20.53
CA ARG A 157 -19.95 19.98 -19.55
C ARG A 157 -18.65 19.42 -19.02
N LYS A 158 -18.65 18.15 -18.58
CA LYS A 158 -17.44 17.51 -18.10
C LYS A 158 -16.36 17.44 -19.19
N LYS A 159 -16.68 17.03 -20.42
CA LYS A 159 -15.66 16.91 -21.48
C LYS A 159 -15.10 18.28 -21.92
N ALA A 160 -15.88 19.35 -21.81
CA ALA A 160 -15.39 20.72 -22.01
C ALA A 160 -14.49 21.18 -20.85
N ALA A 161 -14.88 20.92 -19.60
CA ALA A 161 -14.07 21.23 -18.41
C ALA A 161 -12.75 20.45 -18.37
N ASP A 162 -12.79 19.13 -18.64
CA ASP A 162 -11.63 18.26 -18.78
C ASP A 162 -10.67 18.83 -19.85
N LEU A 163 -11.19 19.21 -21.04
CA LEU A 163 -10.39 19.82 -22.12
C LEU A 163 -9.73 21.14 -21.70
N VAL A 164 -10.49 22.06 -21.10
CA VAL A 164 -9.94 23.35 -20.64
C VAL A 164 -8.86 23.14 -19.58
N LYS A 165 -9.01 22.12 -18.71
CA LYS A 165 -7.98 21.75 -17.74
C LYS A 165 -6.73 21.19 -18.44
N ASP A 166 -6.89 20.16 -19.28
CA ASP A 166 -5.79 19.50 -19.98
C ASP A 166 -4.95 20.51 -20.79
N VAL A 167 -5.59 21.49 -21.45
CA VAL A 167 -4.92 22.55 -22.21
C VAL A 167 -4.17 23.55 -21.31
N LEU A 168 -4.65 23.84 -20.10
CA LEU A 168 -3.91 24.67 -19.15
C LEU A 168 -2.78 23.91 -18.43
N ASP A 169 -2.92 22.59 -18.22
CA ASP A 169 -1.87 21.72 -17.67
C ASP A 169 -0.68 21.52 -18.65
N ASN A 170 -0.89 21.71 -19.96
CA ASN A 170 0.11 21.49 -21.01
C ASN A 170 0.50 22.81 -21.72
N PRO A 171 1.31 23.69 -21.09
CA PRO A 171 1.77 24.92 -21.72
C PRO A 171 2.76 24.66 -22.88
N PRO A 172 2.71 25.43 -23.98
CA PRO A 172 3.66 25.27 -25.08
C PRO A 172 5.05 25.73 -24.65
N ALA A 173 6.05 24.86 -24.79
CA ALA A 173 7.43 25.16 -24.43
C ALA A 173 7.96 26.40 -25.18
N PRO A 174 8.76 27.27 -24.54
CA PRO A 174 9.32 27.16 -23.18
C PRO A 174 8.47 27.83 -22.08
N LEU A 175 7.17 28.08 -22.29
CA LEU A 175 6.35 28.77 -21.29
C LEU A 175 5.99 27.86 -20.11
N ALA A 176 6.02 28.42 -18.89
CA ALA A 176 5.58 27.73 -17.66
C ALA A 176 4.07 27.82 -17.40
N ARG A 177 3.33 28.66 -18.15
CA ARG A 177 1.87 28.81 -18.07
C ARG A 177 1.28 28.98 -19.46
N HIS A 178 0.13 28.35 -19.73
CA HIS A 178 -0.51 28.38 -21.05
C HIS A 178 -1.11 29.78 -21.35
N PRO A 179 -0.94 30.37 -22.55
CA PRO A 179 -1.39 31.73 -22.87
C PRO A 179 -2.89 32.00 -22.65
N TYR A 180 -3.75 30.98 -22.74
CA TYR A 180 -5.18 31.13 -22.47
C TYR A 180 -5.55 31.20 -20.98
N SER A 181 -4.61 31.01 -20.05
CA SER A 181 -4.86 31.14 -18.60
C SER A 181 -5.48 32.50 -18.24
N ASP A 182 -4.97 33.59 -18.82
CA ASP A 182 -5.49 34.95 -18.60
C ASP A 182 -6.89 35.14 -19.22
N GLN A 183 -7.15 34.53 -20.38
CA GLN A 183 -8.48 34.56 -21.00
C GLN A 183 -9.51 33.74 -20.20
N VAL A 184 -9.11 32.58 -19.67
CA VAL A 184 -9.96 31.75 -18.79
C VAL A 184 -10.23 32.50 -17.48
N ALA A 185 -9.23 33.14 -16.89
CA ALA A 185 -9.38 33.93 -15.67
C ALA A 185 -10.30 35.14 -15.86
N ALA A 186 -10.15 35.89 -16.96
CA ALA A 186 -11.03 37.01 -17.29
C ALA A 186 -12.49 36.55 -17.50
N TRP A 187 -12.69 35.42 -18.19
CA TRP A 187 -14.02 34.84 -18.40
C TRP A 187 -14.65 34.32 -17.10
N LEU A 188 -13.89 33.63 -16.25
CA LEU A 188 -14.33 33.18 -14.92
C LEU A 188 -14.76 34.38 -14.07
N SER A 189 -13.98 35.47 -14.06
CA SER A 189 -14.37 36.71 -13.37
C SER A 189 -15.65 37.32 -13.93
N SER A 190 -15.86 37.36 -15.26
CA SER A 190 -17.13 37.81 -15.84
C SER A 190 -18.31 36.94 -15.42
N ALA A 191 -18.18 35.61 -15.54
CA ALA A 191 -19.22 34.66 -15.19
C ALA A 191 -19.58 34.70 -13.69
N LEU A 192 -18.61 34.95 -12.81
CA LEU A 192 -18.83 35.16 -11.38
C LEU A 192 -19.48 36.52 -11.08
N LEU A 193 -19.15 37.58 -11.83
CA LEU A 193 -19.84 38.88 -11.70
C LEU A 193 -21.29 38.81 -12.19
N GLU A 194 -21.55 38.12 -13.29
CA GLU A 194 -22.89 37.84 -13.82
C GLU A 194 -23.71 37.01 -12.82
N ALA A 195 -23.11 35.98 -12.20
CA ALA A 195 -23.74 35.21 -11.13
C ALA A 195 -24.09 36.06 -9.89
N ASN A 196 -23.32 37.11 -9.60
CA ASN A 196 -23.57 38.06 -8.51
C ASN A 196 -24.59 39.17 -8.85
N ALA A 197 -24.96 39.35 -10.12
CA ALA A 197 -25.84 40.45 -10.56
C ALA A 197 -27.31 40.33 -10.09
N GLY A 198 -27.70 39.15 -9.59
CA GLY A 198 -29.01 38.91 -8.96
C GLY A 198 -30.20 38.89 -9.94
N PRO A 199 -31.44 38.78 -9.42
CA PRO A 199 -32.63 38.49 -10.22
C PRO A 199 -33.10 39.63 -11.14
N PHE A 200 -32.43 40.78 -11.12
CA PHE A 200 -32.73 41.96 -11.95
C PHE A 200 -31.77 42.14 -13.15
N GLY A 201 -30.81 41.24 -13.33
CA GLY A 201 -29.94 41.22 -14.51
C GLY A 201 -30.70 40.94 -15.81
N LYS A 202 -30.29 41.57 -16.92
CA LYS A 202 -30.91 41.39 -18.24
C LYS A 202 -30.67 40.01 -18.88
N ALA A 203 -29.71 39.25 -18.35
CA ALA A 203 -29.50 37.84 -18.66
C ALA A 203 -29.63 37.03 -17.36
N LYS A 204 -30.19 35.82 -17.44
CA LYS A 204 -30.38 34.92 -16.30
C LYS A 204 -29.41 33.73 -16.35
N PRO A 205 -28.21 33.80 -15.74
CA PRO A 205 -27.55 32.58 -15.30
C PRO A 205 -28.45 31.92 -14.24
N GLY A 206 -28.77 30.63 -14.42
CA GLY A 206 -29.46 29.87 -13.38
C GLY A 206 -28.53 29.62 -12.19
N ALA A 207 -29.08 29.35 -11.00
CA ALA A 207 -28.25 28.94 -9.87
C ALA A 207 -27.40 27.68 -10.18
N GLU A 208 -27.92 26.81 -11.05
CA GLU A 208 -27.19 25.67 -11.64
C GLU A 208 -26.01 26.12 -12.52
N SER A 209 -26.19 27.16 -13.35
CA SER A 209 -25.10 27.75 -14.15
C SER A 209 -23.98 28.30 -13.26
N SER A 210 -24.34 28.99 -12.18
CA SER A 210 -23.36 29.49 -11.19
C SER A 210 -22.63 28.33 -10.48
N LEU A 211 -23.34 27.26 -10.14
CA LEU A 211 -22.72 26.02 -9.62
C LEU A 211 -21.81 25.35 -10.65
N HIS A 212 -22.12 25.40 -11.94
CA HIS A 212 -21.24 24.91 -13.00
C HIS A 212 -19.95 25.74 -13.12
N VAL A 213 -20.02 27.07 -13.00
CA VAL A 213 -18.83 27.95 -12.94
C VAL A 213 -17.95 27.59 -11.74
N LEU A 214 -18.53 27.38 -10.56
CA LEU A 214 -17.77 26.94 -9.37
C LEU A 214 -17.15 25.54 -9.54
N ALA A 215 -17.88 24.60 -10.13
CA ALA A 215 -17.38 23.25 -10.41
C ALA A 215 -16.25 23.24 -11.45
N LEU A 216 -16.24 24.19 -12.38
CA LEU A 216 -15.15 24.43 -13.33
C LEU A 216 -13.95 25.14 -12.67
N LEU A 217 -14.20 26.11 -11.80
CA LEU A 217 -13.15 26.91 -11.15
C LEU A 217 -12.19 26.04 -10.33
N ARG A 218 -12.71 25.14 -9.47
CA ARG A 218 -11.91 24.26 -8.58
C ARG A 218 -10.74 23.56 -9.28
N PRO A 219 -10.93 22.73 -10.33
CA PRO A 219 -9.84 22.01 -10.98
C PRO A 219 -8.87 22.90 -11.79
N LEU A 220 -9.19 24.18 -12.00
CA LEU A 220 -8.36 25.12 -12.76
C LEU A 220 -7.50 26.02 -11.85
N LEU A 221 -7.82 26.14 -10.55
CA LEU A 221 -7.14 27.04 -9.60
C LEU A 221 -5.60 27.05 -9.71
N PRO A 222 -4.88 25.91 -9.81
CA PRO A 222 -3.40 25.92 -9.84
C PRO A 222 -2.81 26.61 -11.08
N ASN A 223 -3.56 26.67 -12.18
CA ASN A 223 -3.07 27.13 -13.48
C ASN A 223 -3.49 28.59 -13.80
N LEU A 224 -4.29 29.21 -12.92
CA LEU A 224 -4.73 30.60 -13.08
C LEU A 224 -3.60 31.60 -12.77
N PRO A 225 -3.62 32.81 -13.36
CA PRO A 225 -2.73 33.90 -12.97
C PRO A 225 -3.04 34.39 -11.56
N SER A 226 -2.00 34.59 -10.75
CA SER A 226 -2.06 35.11 -9.38
C SER A 226 -2.80 36.46 -9.31
N SER A 227 -2.62 37.32 -10.30
CA SER A 227 -3.31 38.62 -10.44
C SER A 227 -4.83 38.54 -10.58
N ALA A 228 -5.42 37.40 -10.95
CA ALA A 228 -6.87 37.22 -11.02
C ALA A 228 -7.50 36.74 -9.71
N LEU A 229 -6.71 36.14 -8.81
CA LEU A 229 -7.20 35.57 -7.55
C LEU A 229 -7.93 36.58 -6.66
N PRO A 230 -7.53 37.86 -6.54
CA PRO A 230 -8.28 38.85 -5.75
C PRO A 230 -9.67 39.14 -6.34
N SER A 231 -9.81 39.18 -7.67
CA SER A 231 -11.09 39.44 -8.34
C SER A 231 -12.06 38.27 -8.15
N ILE A 232 -11.55 37.04 -8.31
CA ILE A 232 -12.28 35.79 -8.06
C ILE A 232 -12.69 35.71 -6.59
N THR A 233 -11.76 35.92 -5.66
CA THR A 233 -11.99 35.85 -4.20
C THR A 233 -13.08 36.83 -3.76
N LYS A 234 -12.99 38.10 -4.18
CA LYS A 234 -14.01 39.12 -3.92
C LYS A 234 -15.40 38.71 -4.44
N SER A 235 -15.45 38.08 -5.62
CA SER A 235 -16.70 37.61 -6.25
C SER A 235 -17.27 36.36 -5.57
N LEU A 236 -16.43 35.46 -5.06
CA LEU A 236 -16.85 34.29 -4.28
C LEU A 236 -17.44 34.69 -2.92
N VAL A 237 -16.85 35.69 -2.25
CA VAL A 237 -17.29 36.18 -0.93
C VAL A 237 -18.68 36.84 -0.97
N SER A 238 -19.14 37.32 -2.13
CA SER A 238 -20.49 37.87 -2.28
C SER A 238 -21.56 36.84 -2.65
N LEU A 239 -21.21 35.69 -3.26
CA LEU A 239 -22.19 34.67 -3.66
C LEU A 239 -23.10 34.16 -2.53
N PRO A 240 -22.64 33.97 -1.27
CA PRO A 240 -23.52 33.51 -0.18
C PRO A 240 -24.72 34.43 0.11
N ARG A 241 -24.66 35.71 -0.30
CA ARG A 241 -25.77 36.67 -0.16
C ARG A 241 -26.99 36.31 -1.02
N LEU A 242 -26.83 35.40 -1.99
CA LEU A 242 -27.90 34.91 -2.87
C LEU A 242 -28.78 33.82 -2.22
N GLY A 243 -28.46 33.38 -0.99
CA GLY A 243 -29.31 32.52 -0.17
C GLY A 243 -29.41 31.05 -0.59
N ASN A 244 -28.70 30.61 -1.64
CA ASN A 244 -28.67 29.21 -2.06
C ASN A 244 -27.57 28.43 -1.29
N VAL A 245 -27.99 27.50 -0.43
CA VAL A 245 -27.14 26.63 0.41
C VAL A 245 -25.97 26.01 -0.36
N TYR A 246 -26.23 25.34 -1.50
CA TYR A 246 -25.20 24.63 -2.26
C TYR A 246 -24.22 25.59 -2.93
N LEU A 247 -24.69 26.78 -3.34
CA LEU A 247 -23.85 27.82 -3.91
C LEU A 247 -22.92 28.41 -2.84
N SER A 248 -23.47 28.71 -1.65
CA SER A 248 -22.71 29.19 -0.49
C SER A 248 -21.68 28.15 -0.03
N GLN A 249 -22.07 26.88 0.11
CA GLN A 249 -21.17 25.78 0.46
C GLN A 249 -20.01 25.67 -0.55
N SER A 250 -20.32 25.68 -1.85
CA SER A 250 -19.31 25.55 -2.91
C SER A 250 -18.36 26.75 -2.95
N ALA A 251 -18.89 27.97 -2.79
CA ALA A 251 -18.08 29.18 -2.73
C ALA A 251 -17.16 29.17 -1.50
N TYR A 252 -17.66 28.75 -0.33
CA TYR A 252 -16.84 28.60 0.86
C TYR A 252 -15.74 27.53 0.67
N SER A 253 -16.04 26.32 0.19
CA SER A 253 -14.98 25.32 -0.05
C SER A 253 -13.89 25.83 -0.98
N ILE A 254 -14.26 26.51 -2.07
CA ILE A 254 -13.29 27.07 -3.02
C ILE A 254 -12.48 28.23 -2.40
N LEU A 255 -13.08 29.05 -1.53
CA LEU A 255 -12.35 30.05 -0.75
C LEU A 255 -11.32 29.41 0.19
N SER A 256 -11.69 28.34 0.91
CA SER A 256 -10.75 27.55 1.72
C SER A 256 -9.59 27.00 0.87
N GLU A 257 -9.88 26.45 -0.32
CA GLU A 257 -8.86 25.96 -1.25
C GLU A 257 -7.91 27.08 -1.73
N ILE A 258 -8.42 28.28 -2.05
CA ILE A 258 -7.59 29.44 -2.43
C ILE A 258 -6.73 29.93 -1.26
N LEU A 259 -7.26 29.97 -0.03
CA LEU A 259 -6.59 30.48 1.17
C LEU A 259 -5.50 29.52 1.71
N VAL A 260 -5.49 28.27 1.25
CA VAL A 260 -4.48 27.25 1.60
C VAL A 260 -3.34 27.18 0.57
N LEU A 261 -3.46 27.85 -0.59
CA LEU A 261 -2.34 28.01 -1.52
C LEU A 261 -1.23 28.88 -0.89
N PRO A 262 0.06 28.66 -1.20
CA PRO A 262 1.15 29.49 -0.68
C PRO A 262 0.98 30.97 -1.10
N LEU A 263 0.64 31.83 -0.14
CA LEU A 263 0.47 33.28 -0.33
C LEU A 263 1.79 34.07 -0.27
N GLU A 264 2.94 33.37 -0.23
CA GLU A 264 4.28 33.97 -0.15
C GLU A 264 4.67 34.76 -1.41
N ASP A 265 4.00 34.50 -2.55
CA ASP A 265 4.14 35.30 -3.76
C ASP A 265 3.37 36.63 -3.62
N SER A 266 4.11 37.71 -3.40
CA SER A 266 3.60 39.09 -3.31
C SER A 266 2.78 39.53 -4.53
N ALA A 267 2.93 38.88 -5.69
CA ALA A 267 2.13 39.15 -6.88
C ALA A 267 0.66 38.66 -6.76
N SER A 268 0.31 37.93 -5.69
CA SER A 268 -1.04 37.38 -5.48
C SER A 268 -2.10 38.42 -5.08
N GLY A 269 -1.74 39.48 -4.34
CA GLY A 269 -2.66 40.54 -3.90
C GLY A 269 -3.82 40.12 -2.98
N VAL A 270 -3.98 38.82 -2.68
CA VAL A 270 -5.07 38.31 -1.82
C VAL A 270 -4.87 38.74 -0.36
N GLY A 271 -3.60 38.85 0.09
CA GLY A 271 -3.23 39.24 1.46
C GLY A 271 -3.87 40.54 1.93
N GLU A 272 -3.93 41.57 1.07
CA GLU A 272 -4.53 42.87 1.37
C GLU A 272 -6.04 42.77 1.67
N GLN A 273 -6.72 41.80 1.07
CA GLN A 273 -8.18 41.64 1.19
C GLN A 273 -8.59 40.78 2.39
N LEU A 274 -7.67 40.05 3.03
CA LEU A 274 -7.98 39.05 4.07
C LEU A 274 -8.77 39.65 5.25
N SER A 275 -8.43 40.87 5.67
CA SER A 275 -9.14 41.58 6.75
C SER A 275 -10.63 41.80 6.42
N ASP A 276 -10.96 42.15 5.18
CA ASP A 276 -12.33 42.42 4.75
C ASP A 276 -13.10 41.15 4.37
N ILE A 277 -12.41 40.16 3.80
CA ILE A 277 -12.94 38.80 3.60
C ILE A 277 -13.42 38.24 4.95
N LEU A 278 -12.58 38.32 6.00
CA LEU A 278 -12.90 37.84 7.34
C LEU A 278 -14.13 38.57 7.92
N LYS A 279 -14.20 39.90 7.81
CA LYS A 279 -15.35 40.72 8.26
C LYS A 279 -16.66 40.33 7.56
N VAL A 280 -16.63 40.06 6.25
CA VAL A 280 -17.83 39.70 5.48
C VAL A 280 -18.31 38.27 5.79
N ILE A 281 -17.41 37.33 6.04
CA ILE A 281 -17.80 35.97 6.44
C ILE A 281 -18.36 35.98 7.86
N LEU A 282 -17.74 36.73 8.78
CA LEU A 282 -18.23 36.90 10.16
C LEU A 282 -19.61 37.58 10.26
N SER A 283 -19.98 38.45 9.31
CA SER A 283 -21.29 39.11 9.31
C SER A 283 -22.44 38.23 8.79
N SER A 284 -22.15 37.03 8.30
CA SER A 284 -23.13 36.11 7.69
C SER A 284 -23.04 34.66 8.24
N PRO A 285 -23.22 34.45 9.56
CA PRO A 285 -23.19 33.11 10.15
C PRO A 285 -24.39 32.24 9.73
N PRO A 286 -24.19 30.96 9.37
CA PRO A 286 -25.25 30.05 8.96
C PRO A 286 -26.07 29.52 10.15
N SER A 287 -27.31 29.12 9.88
CA SER A 287 -28.16 28.43 10.84
C SER A 287 -27.57 27.07 11.23
N LYS A 288 -27.54 26.75 12.54
CA LYS A 288 -27.10 25.45 13.09
C LYS A 288 -27.88 24.24 12.55
N SER A 289 -28.99 24.45 11.82
CA SER A 289 -29.75 23.39 11.15
C SER A 289 -29.08 22.83 9.89
N ASP A 290 -28.17 23.58 9.26
CA ASP A 290 -27.54 23.22 7.99
C ASP A 290 -26.10 22.72 8.19
N ALA A 291 -25.97 21.43 8.47
CA ALA A 291 -24.69 20.77 8.69
C ALA A 291 -23.68 21.01 7.55
N THR A 292 -24.16 20.95 6.30
CA THR A 292 -23.36 21.13 5.09
C THR A 292 -22.78 22.54 4.97
N LEU A 293 -23.59 23.57 5.24
CA LEU A 293 -23.15 24.96 5.17
C LEU A 293 -22.31 25.35 6.39
N CYS A 294 -22.69 24.90 7.59
CA CYS A 294 -21.90 25.12 8.80
C CYS A 294 -20.49 24.53 8.69
N ALA A 295 -20.36 23.29 8.23
CA ALA A 295 -19.06 22.63 8.07
C ALA A 295 -18.12 23.40 7.11
N ALA A 296 -18.66 23.97 6.03
CA ALA A 296 -17.90 24.76 5.06
C ALA A 296 -17.55 26.16 5.59
N TRP A 297 -18.52 26.91 6.12
CA TRP A 297 -18.32 28.26 6.66
C TRP A 297 -17.29 28.29 7.80
N VAL A 298 -17.37 27.32 8.72
CA VAL A 298 -16.43 27.19 9.84
C VAL A 298 -15.01 26.88 9.37
N GLN A 299 -14.85 26.03 8.33
CA GLN A 299 -13.53 25.75 7.77
C GLN A 299 -12.89 27.00 7.17
N VAL A 300 -13.62 27.77 6.36
CA VAL A 300 -13.08 29.02 5.76
C VAL A 300 -12.68 30.03 6.83
N LEU A 301 -13.43 30.16 7.93
CA LEU A 301 -13.02 31.06 9.02
C LEU A 301 -11.69 30.65 9.66
N GLY A 302 -11.44 29.35 9.82
CA GLY A 302 -10.14 28.85 10.28
C GLY A 302 -9.02 29.19 9.29
N ASP A 303 -9.20 28.76 8.03
CA ASP A 303 -8.18 28.90 6.98
C ASP A 303 -7.90 30.38 6.65
N ALA A 304 -8.93 31.25 6.60
CA ALA A 304 -8.77 32.69 6.37
C ALA A 304 -8.04 33.40 7.51
N THR A 305 -8.30 33.01 8.77
CA THR A 305 -7.61 33.59 9.93
C THR A 305 -6.15 33.13 9.98
N PHE A 306 -5.87 31.87 9.60
CA PHE A 306 -4.52 31.36 9.47
C PHE A 306 -3.73 32.08 8.38
N ALA A 307 -4.28 32.17 7.16
CA ALA A 307 -3.71 32.97 6.07
C ALA A 307 -3.44 34.43 6.51
N TYR A 308 -4.39 35.04 7.23
CA TYR A 308 -4.19 36.41 7.74
C TYR A 308 -3.13 36.50 8.83
N SER A 309 -2.96 35.46 9.66
CA SER A 309 -1.91 35.42 10.69
C SER A 309 -0.49 35.29 10.12
N VAL A 310 -0.35 34.67 8.93
CA VAL A 310 0.93 34.57 8.19
C VAL A 310 1.29 35.92 7.56
N VAL A 311 0.32 36.65 7.00
CA VAL A 311 0.54 37.96 6.36
C VAL A 311 0.69 39.10 7.38
N ASP A 312 -0.20 39.18 8.38
CA ASP A 312 -0.15 40.17 9.47
C ASP A 312 -0.65 39.56 10.79
N SER A 313 0.30 38.95 11.51
CA SER A 313 0.05 38.40 12.85
C SER A 313 -0.42 39.44 13.89
N VAL A 314 -0.13 40.73 13.71
CA VAL A 314 -0.47 41.79 14.68
C VAL A 314 -1.93 42.20 14.53
N SER A 315 -2.37 42.53 13.32
CA SER A 315 -3.79 42.87 13.09
C SER A 315 -4.69 41.66 13.25
N CYS A 316 -4.26 40.47 12.79
CA CYS A 316 -5.01 39.22 12.98
C CYS A 316 -5.28 38.91 14.46
N SER A 317 -4.32 39.21 15.35
CA SER A 317 -4.48 39.03 16.81
C SER A 317 -5.69 39.77 17.40
N SER A 318 -6.17 40.86 16.76
CA SER A 318 -7.34 41.62 17.22
C SER A 318 -8.69 40.99 16.84
N GLU A 319 -8.76 40.31 15.69
CA GLU A 319 -9.98 39.67 15.18
C GLU A 319 -10.12 38.21 15.65
N LEU A 320 -9.00 37.54 15.93
CA LEU A 320 -8.92 36.16 16.42
C LEU A 320 -9.92 35.86 17.57
N GLY A 321 -10.09 36.81 18.50
CA GLY A 321 -11.00 36.66 19.65
C GLY A 321 -12.50 36.75 19.31
N LYS A 322 -12.85 37.25 18.11
CA LYS A 322 -14.20 37.21 17.56
C LYS A 322 -14.41 35.91 16.78
N VAL A 323 -13.45 35.54 15.92
CA VAL A 323 -13.48 34.28 15.14
C VAL A 323 -13.60 33.07 16.06
N TRP A 324 -12.78 32.99 17.11
CA TRP A 324 -12.84 31.90 18.09
C TRP A 324 -14.25 31.72 18.67
N LYS A 325 -14.89 32.80 19.12
CA LYS A 325 -16.26 32.77 19.67
C LYS A 325 -17.28 32.30 18.63
N SER A 326 -17.16 32.78 17.39
CA SER A 326 -18.04 32.41 16.28
C SER A 326 -17.93 30.92 15.94
N VAL A 327 -16.71 30.38 15.86
CA VAL A 327 -16.47 28.95 15.58
C VAL A 327 -16.87 28.06 16.76
N TRP A 328 -16.57 28.49 18.00
CA TRP A 328 -16.91 27.76 19.22
C TRP A 328 -18.40 27.41 19.32
N ASN A 329 -19.26 28.31 18.84
CA ASN A 329 -20.71 28.15 18.82
C ASN A 329 -21.21 27.00 17.92
N PHE A 330 -20.33 26.25 17.24
CA PHE A 330 -20.69 25.07 16.44
C PHE A 330 -20.20 23.74 17.06
N LEU A 331 -19.41 23.77 18.15
CA LEU A 331 -19.02 22.56 18.89
C LEU A 331 -20.19 21.88 19.63
N ASP A 332 -21.25 22.61 19.96
CA ASP A 332 -22.46 22.06 20.60
C ASP A 332 -23.44 21.43 19.59
N SER A 333 -23.13 21.46 18.29
CA SER A 333 -24.00 20.95 17.22
C SER A 333 -24.31 19.47 17.39
N SER A 334 -25.55 19.08 17.06
CA SER A 334 -25.98 17.67 17.04
C SER A 334 -25.24 16.86 15.97
N ASP A 335 -24.92 17.47 14.83
CA ASP A 335 -24.27 16.82 13.70
C ASP A 335 -22.75 16.63 13.92
N PRO A 336 -22.21 15.40 13.74
CA PRO A 336 -20.78 15.13 13.88
C PRO A 336 -19.89 15.76 12.80
N THR A 337 -20.39 16.11 11.61
CA THR A 337 -19.53 16.71 10.57
C THR A 337 -19.18 18.16 10.91
N THR A 338 -20.19 18.92 11.34
CA THR A 338 -20.11 20.29 11.87
C THR A 338 -19.15 20.38 13.05
N ARG A 339 -19.28 19.49 14.05
CA ARG A 339 -18.38 19.47 15.21
C ARG A 339 -16.93 19.20 14.83
N LYS A 340 -16.68 18.29 13.88
CA LYS A 340 -15.33 17.98 13.40
C LYS A 340 -14.69 19.12 12.62
N SER A 341 -15.46 19.81 11.75
CA SER A 341 -14.99 21.03 11.09
C SER A 341 -14.70 22.15 12.12
N ALA A 342 -15.52 22.30 13.16
CA ALA A 342 -15.26 23.25 14.24
C ALA A 342 -14.00 22.90 15.06
N ALA A 343 -13.78 21.62 15.38
CA ALA A 343 -12.54 21.18 16.04
C ALA A 343 -11.29 21.45 15.19
N LYS A 344 -11.35 21.14 13.88
CA LYS A 344 -10.27 21.42 12.92
C LYS A 344 -10.00 22.93 12.80
N ALA A 345 -11.05 23.75 12.68
CA ALA A 345 -10.90 25.20 12.62
C ALA A 345 -10.30 25.76 13.92
N LEU A 346 -10.69 25.26 15.09
CA LEU A 346 -10.11 25.67 16.37
C LEU A 346 -8.64 25.25 16.52
N ASP A 347 -8.25 24.05 16.08
CA ASP A 347 -6.84 23.64 15.98
C ASP A 347 -6.04 24.64 15.13
N VAL A 348 -6.50 24.93 13.91
CA VAL A 348 -5.89 25.92 13.01
C VAL A 348 -5.82 27.31 13.66
N LEU A 349 -6.85 27.75 14.39
CA LEU A 349 -6.85 29.02 15.11
C LEU A 349 -5.84 29.06 16.28
N THR A 350 -5.51 27.93 16.92
CA THR A 350 -4.42 27.91 17.93
C THR A 350 -3.03 28.08 17.32
N ARG A 351 -2.85 27.80 16.02
CA ARG A 351 -1.60 28.09 15.29
C ARG A 351 -1.41 29.58 15.00
N CYS A 352 -2.48 30.38 15.11
CA CYS A 352 -2.47 31.83 14.94
C CYS A 352 -1.95 32.59 16.18
N PHE A 353 -1.50 31.88 17.23
CA PHE A 353 -1.02 32.48 18.47
C PHE A 353 0.40 33.05 18.30
N SER A 354 0.48 34.35 17.98
CA SER A 354 1.76 35.06 17.87
C SER A 354 2.55 35.04 19.20
N PRO A 355 3.90 35.05 19.18
CA PRO A 355 4.71 35.05 20.41
C PRO A 355 4.32 36.15 21.40
N ARG A 356 4.02 37.36 20.90
CA ARG A 356 3.54 38.50 21.71
C ARG A 356 2.21 38.22 22.43
N LEU A 357 1.28 37.48 21.80
CA LEU A 357 0.06 37.04 22.50
C LEU A 357 0.40 36.07 23.63
N ILE A 358 1.33 35.14 23.39
CA ILE A 358 1.74 34.15 24.39
C ILE A 358 2.46 34.83 25.57
N GLU A 359 3.42 35.72 25.31
CA GLU A 359 4.09 36.56 26.32
C GLU A 359 3.08 37.35 27.16
N SER A 360 2.11 38.02 26.50
CA SER A 360 1.07 38.76 27.21
C SER A 360 0.17 37.87 28.08
N ALA A 361 -0.07 36.62 27.66
CA ALA A 361 -0.85 35.66 28.44
C ALA A 361 -0.06 35.08 29.62
N ILE A 362 1.25 34.92 29.50
CA ILE A 362 2.13 34.54 30.62
C ILE A 362 2.11 35.65 31.68
N ALA A 363 2.32 36.92 31.27
CA ALA A 363 2.40 38.07 32.18
C ALA A 363 1.04 38.50 32.78
N ASP A 364 -0.08 38.28 32.08
CA ASP A 364 -1.43 38.59 32.56
C ASP A 364 -1.83 37.71 33.76
N THR A 365 -2.08 38.34 34.91
CA THR A 365 -2.57 37.68 36.13
C THR A 365 -4.09 37.79 36.33
N ASN A 366 -4.80 38.53 35.47
CA ASN A 366 -6.20 38.94 35.68
C ASN A 366 -7.21 38.20 34.75
N GLU A 367 -6.80 37.12 34.09
CA GLU A 367 -7.55 36.44 33.00
C GLU A 367 -8.03 37.40 31.89
N ALA A 368 -7.36 38.54 31.69
CA ALA A 368 -7.75 39.56 30.72
C ALA A 368 -7.34 39.21 29.28
N SER A 369 -6.27 38.44 29.11
CA SER A 369 -5.70 38.03 27.83
C SER A 369 -6.60 37.05 27.05
N LEU A 370 -6.46 37.08 25.71
CA LEU A 370 -7.24 36.22 24.80
C LEU A 370 -7.01 34.73 25.08
N ILE A 371 -5.75 34.33 25.27
CA ILE A 371 -5.38 32.92 25.49
C ILE A 371 -5.90 32.41 26.84
N ARG A 372 -5.83 33.20 27.93
CA ARG A 372 -6.44 32.80 29.21
C ARG A 372 -7.95 32.68 29.12
N LYS A 373 -8.64 33.57 28.39
CA LYS A 373 -10.09 33.45 28.13
C LYS A 373 -10.44 32.19 27.34
N VAL A 374 -9.65 31.83 26.33
CA VAL A 374 -9.77 30.56 25.57
C VAL A 374 -9.60 29.35 26.50
N ILE A 375 -8.55 29.32 27.32
CA ILE A 375 -8.27 28.24 28.27
C ILE A 375 -9.41 28.11 29.30
N SER A 376 -9.82 29.24 29.91
CA SER A 376 -10.92 29.33 30.87
C SER A 376 -12.23 28.80 30.27
N GLN A 377 -12.51 29.08 28.98
CA GLN A 377 -13.66 28.55 28.24
C GLN A 377 -13.57 27.02 28.01
N VAL A 378 -12.42 26.52 27.58
CA VAL A 378 -12.17 25.09 27.33
C VAL A 378 -12.27 24.26 28.63
N THR A 379 -11.62 24.70 29.71
CA THR A 379 -11.67 24.05 31.03
C THR A 379 -13.09 23.96 31.58
N LYS A 380 -13.90 25.02 31.40
CA LYS A 380 -15.32 25.03 31.78
C LYS A 380 -16.17 24.10 30.91
N ALA A 381 -15.87 24.00 29.62
CA ALA A 381 -16.58 23.13 28.68
C ALA A 381 -16.38 21.63 28.97
N MET A 382 -15.18 21.22 29.41
CA MET A 382 -14.87 19.83 29.78
C MET A 382 -15.76 19.29 30.92
N ASN A 383 -16.29 20.16 31.78
CA ASN A 383 -17.21 19.81 32.86
C ASN A 383 -18.70 20.04 32.51
N SER A 384 -19.00 20.49 31.28
CA SER A 384 -20.35 20.88 30.88
C SER A 384 -21.06 19.80 30.06
N ILE A 385 -22.26 19.42 30.52
CA ILE A 385 -23.11 18.41 29.87
C ILE A 385 -23.41 18.77 28.41
N ALA A 386 -23.45 20.07 28.06
CA ALA A 386 -23.66 20.53 26.69
C ALA A 386 -22.60 20.00 25.70
N PHE A 387 -21.35 19.85 26.14
CA PHE A 387 -20.24 19.37 25.31
C PHE A 387 -19.95 17.87 25.48
N ALA A 388 -20.77 17.12 26.24
CA ALA A 388 -20.57 15.69 26.47
C ALA A 388 -20.55 14.86 25.16
N ARG A 389 -21.28 15.30 24.12
CA ARG A 389 -21.28 14.69 22.76
C ARG A 389 -20.12 15.15 21.86
N ALA A 390 -19.38 16.16 22.31
CA ALA A 390 -18.29 16.82 21.62
C ALA A 390 -16.95 16.58 22.34
N MET A 391 -16.88 15.66 23.30
CA MET A 391 -15.68 15.43 24.10
C MET A 391 -14.45 15.03 23.25
N PRO A 392 -14.53 14.13 22.23
CA PRO A 392 -13.38 13.86 21.36
C PRO A 392 -12.90 15.10 20.60
N GLU A 393 -13.85 15.89 20.09
CA GLU A 393 -13.57 17.15 19.39
C GLU A 393 -12.93 18.18 20.33
N LEU A 394 -13.43 18.33 21.55
CA LEU A 394 -12.88 19.22 22.59
C LEU A 394 -11.48 18.79 23.05
N LEU A 395 -11.26 17.49 23.21
CA LEU A 395 -9.96 16.89 23.55
C LEU A 395 -8.92 17.08 22.43
N THR A 396 -9.37 17.16 21.17
CA THR A 396 -8.53 17.53 20.03
C THR A 396 -8.11 19.01 20.12
N VAL A 397 -9.02 19.91 20.51
CA VAL A 397 -8.69 21.34 20.74
C VAL A 397 -7.76 21.52 21.95
N VAL A 398 -7.93 20.76 23.03
CA VAL A 398 -6.98 20.75 24.16
C VAL A 398 -5.60 20.27 23.72
N SER A 399 -5.53 19.22 22.88
CA SER A 399 -4.28 18.76 22.27
C SER A 399 -3.61 19.88 21.45
N ALA A 400 -4.37 20.56 20.59
CA ALA A 400 -3.87 21.71 19.82
C ALA A 400 -3.34 22.86 20.69
N LEU A 401 -3.99 23.15 21.82
CA LEU A 401 -3.50 24.13 22.80
C LEU A 401 -2.14 23.73 23.39
N PHE A 402 -1.94 22.47 23.77
CA PHE A 402 -0.61 21.99 24.20
C PHE A 402 0.40 22.11 23.05
N LEU A 403 0.04 21.67 21.85
CA LEU A 403 0.95 21.65 20.70
C LEU A 403 1.38 23.03 20.22
N ASN A 404 0.53 24.07 20.32
CA ASN A 404 0.86 25.42 19.84
C ASN A 404 1.34 26.36 20.95
N LEU A 405 1.10 26.06 22.23
CA LEU A 405 1.72 26.77 23.38
C LEU A 405 3.09 26.19 23.79
N ARG A 406 3.83 25.60 22.83
CA ARG A 406 5.23 25.12 22.97
C ARG A 406 6.27 26.23 23.21
N TYR A 407 5.88 27.49 23.05
CA TYR A 407 6.78 28.63 23.16
C TYR A 407 7.46 28.70 24.55
N LYS A 408 8.77 28.96 24.56
CA LYS A 408 9.59 29.21 25.74
C LYS A 408 10.21 30.61 25.64
N PRO A 409 9.96 31.54 26.59
CA PRO A 409 10.59 32.87 26.57
C PRO A 409 12.10 32.84 26.88
N SER A 410 12.63 31.75 27.41
CA SER A 410 14.08 31.50 27.59
C SER A 410 14.37 29.99 27.59
N LYS A 411 15.60 29.56 27.26
CA LYS A 411 16.03 28.15 27.33
C LYS A 411 15.74 27.51 28.69
N ALA A 412 15.91 28.27 29.78
CA ALA A 412 15.75 27.81 31.16
C ALA A 412 14.37 28.09 31.78
N SER A 413 13.44 28.73 31.06
CA SER A 413 12.09 28.99 31.57
C SER A 413 11.13 27.82 31.29
N PRO A 414 10.14 27.56 32.17
CA PRO A 414 9.06 26.62 31.87
C PRO A 414 8.29 27.03 30.61
N THR A 415 7.71 26.04 29.94
CA THR A 415 7.00 26.23 28.66
C THR A 415 5.70 27.02 28.87
N ALA A 416 5.23 27.80 27.89
CA ALA A 416 3.95 28.53 28.03
C ALA A 416 2.77 27.59 28.35
N ALA A 417 2.75 26.39 27.74
CA ALA A 417 1.82 25.31 28.09
C ALA A 417 1.93 24.83 29.55
N GLU A 418 3.13 24.86 30.15
CA GLU A 418 3.35 24.46 31.55
C GLU A 418 2.72 25.48 32.51
N ILE A 419 2.99 26.76 32.26
CA ILE A 419 2.46 27.88 33.06
C ILE A 419 0.92 27.97 32.96
N LEU A 420 0.35 27.64 31.79
CA LEU A 420 -1.06 27.93 31.48
C LEU A 420 -2.00 26.71 31.45
N LEU A 421 -1.52 25.49 31.19
CA LEU A 421 -2.37 24.31 30.96
C LEU A 421 -2.20 23.17 31.99
N VAL A 422 -1.23 23.25 32.91
CA VAL A 422 -1.01 22.23 33.96
C VAL A 422 -2.29 21.80 34.72
N PRO A 423 -3.22 22.70 35.12
CA PRO A 423 -4.47 22.31 35.77
C PRO A 423 -5.34 21.36 34.93
N ILE A 424 -5.32 21.50 33.60
CA ILE A 424 -6.08 20.64 32.67
C ILE A 424 -5.49 19.22 32.66
N VAL A 425 -4.17 19.04 32.81
CA VAL A 425 -3.53 17.71 32.89
C VAL A 425 -4.08 16.92 34.10
N SER A 426 -4.23 17.59 35.25
CA SER A 426 -4.81 17.00 36.46
C SER A 426 -6.29 16.63 36.25
N GLN A 427 -7.08 17.55 35.66
CA GLN A 427 -8.49 17.31 35.34
C GLN A 427 -8.69 16.14 34.36
N LEU A 428 -7.91 16.09 33.27
CA LEU A 428 -7.89 14.98 32.31
C LEU A 428 -7.58 13.65 33.01
N GLY A 429 -6.55 13.62 33.84
CA GLY A 429 -6.17 12.43 34.60
C GLY A 429 -7.27 11.92 35.53
N HIS A 430 -8.04 12.81 36.16
CA HIS A 430 -9.19 12.43 36.99
C HIS A 430 -10.39 11.95 36.14
N MET A 431 -10.75 12.66 35.06
CA MET A 431 -11.82 12.23 34.14
C MET A 431 -11.51 10.85 33.52
N ARG A 432 -10.25 10.61 33.12
CA ARG A 432 -9.77 9.35 32.54
C ARG A 432 -9.80 8.15 33.50
N ILE A 433 -9.88 8.42 34.80
CA ILE A 433 -9.99 7.41 35.87
C ILE A 433 -11.46 7.14 36.24
N GLN A 434 -12.35 8.12 36.07
CA GLN A 434 -13.76 8.09 36.47
C GLN A 434 -14.54 6.90 35.88
N LYS A 435 -15.39 6.28 36.71
CA LYS A 435 -16.29 5.20 36.30
C LYS A 435 -17.41 5.78 35.43
N GLY A 436 -17.51 5.31 34.18
CA GLY A 436 -18.47 5.81 33.18
C GLY A 436 -17.92 6.85 32.20
N PHE A 437 -16.62 7.15 32.19
CA PHE A 437 -16.00 7.94 31.12
C PHE A 437 -15.66 7.06 29.90
N ASP A 438 -16.36 7.26 28.78
CA ASP A 438 -16.21 6.43 27.58
C ASP A 438 -15.01 6.84 26.69
N PHE A 439 -14.69 8.13 26.61
CA PHE A 439 -13.73 8.69 25.65
C PHE A 439 -12.25 8.54 26.08
N LYS A 440 -11.89 7.36 26.59
CA LYS A 440 -10.57 7.06 27.18
C LYS A 440 -9.42 7.26 26.18
N GLU A 441 -9.54 6.69 24.99
CA GLU A 441 -8.56 6.80 23.89
C GLU A 441 -8.27 8.26 23.53
N ALA A 442 -9.31 9.11 23.45
CA ALA A 442 -9.15 10.53 23.15
C ALA A 442 -8.44 11.30 24.28
N ALA A 443 -8.72 10.96 25.54
CA ALA A 443 -8.04 11.57 26.68
C ALA A 443 -6.58 11.10 26.79
N ASP A 444 -6.29 9.83 26.46
CA ASP A 444 -4.92 9.30 26.40
C ASP A 444 -4.12 9.96 25.26
N ALA A 445 -4.76 10.25 24.12
CA ALA A 445 -4.17 11.04 23.04
C ALA A 445 -3.88 12.50 23.45
N THR A 446 -4.76 13.15 24.21
CA THR A 446 -4.50 14.50 24.75
C THR A 446 -3.39 14.49 25.81
N LEU A 447 -3.36 13.49 26.70
CA LEU A 447 -2.28 13.32 27.69
C LEU A 447 -0.93 13.02 27.00
N SER A 448 -0.96 12.25 25.91
CA SER A 448 0.20 12.03 25.04
C SER A 448 0.71 13.33 24.42
N ALA A 449 -0.18 14.16 23.86
CA ALA A 449 0.19 15.48 23.33
C ALA A 449 0.76 16.42 24.40
N ALA A 450 0.24 16.36 25.65
CA ALA A 450 0.80 17.09 26.78
C ALA A 450 2.20 16.56 27.18
N MET A 451 2.41 15.24 27.25
CA MET A 451 3.74 14.65 27.51
C MET A 451 4.77 15.02 26.45
N ARG A 452 4.39 15.08 25.17
CA ARG A 452 5.26 15.51 24.07
C ARG A 452 5.68 17.00 24.14
N VAL A 453 5.08 17.79 25.02
CA VAL A 453 5.33 19.25 25.16
C VAL A 453 5.93 19.59 26.52
N LEU A 454 5.41 19.00 27.59
CA LEU A 454 5.83 19.26 28.97
C LEU A 454 6.96 18.31 29.42
N GLY A 455 7.08 17.14 28.78
CA GLY A 455 7.89 16.04 29.26
C GLY A 455 7.22 15.26 30.40
N PRO A 456 7.46 13.94 30.54
CA PRO A 456 6.85 13.16 31.61
C PRO A 456 7.26 13.60 33.02
N GLU A 457 8.43 14.21 33.21
CA GLU A 457 8.84 14.77 34.52
C GLU A 457 7.81 15.79 35.05
N VAL A 458 7.47 16.78 34.23
CA VAL A 458 6.50 17.84 34.58
C VAL A 458 5.11 17.23 34.77
N VAL A 459 4.71 16.28 33.91
CA VAL A 459 3.42 15.60 34.01
C VAL A 459 3.32 14.77 35.29
N PHE A 460 4.35 14.02 35.69
CA PHE A 460 4.29 13.17 36.90
C PHE A 460 4.41 13.93 38.22
N LYS A 461 5.00 15.13 38.23
CA LYS A 461 4.90 16.07 39.37
C LYS A 461 3.44 16.45 39.68
N VAL A 462 2.58 16.49 38.67
CA VAL A 462 1.15 16.86 38.77
C VAL A 462 0.24 15.62 38.85
N LEU A 463 0.60 14.55 38.15
CA LEU A 463 -0.22 13.36 37.93
C LEU A 463 0.58 12.07 38.23
N PRO A 464 0.96 11.81 39.50
CA PRO A 464 1.84 10.70 39.87
C PRO A 464 1.28 9.32 39.51
N LEU A 465 2.18 8.37 39.23
CA LEU A 465 1.84 7.04 38.69
C LEU A 465 1.10 6.11 39.68
N ASN A 466 1.34 6.26 40.99
CA ASN A 466 0.65 5.53 42.08
C ASN A 466 0.67 3.99 41.97
N LEU A 467 1.72 3.42 41.35
CA LEU A 467 1.81 1.99 41.04
C LEU A 467 2.13 1.14 42.28
N GLU A 468 3.02 1.60 43.16
CA GLU A 468 3.46 0.84 44.32
C GLU A 468 2.40 0.79 45.44
N PRO A 469 2.02 -0.39 45.97
CA PRO A 469 1.02 -0.47 47.03
C PRO A 469 1.40 0.24 48.34
N GLY A 470 2.69 0.29 48.68
CA GLY A 470 3.17 0.88 49.94
C GLY A 470 3.27 2.42 49.93
N VAL A 471 3.32 3.04 48.74
CA VAL A 471 3.40 4.51 48.57
C VAL A 471 2.02 5.13 48.27
N ARG A 472 1.04 4.29 47.90
CA ARG A 472 -0.31 4.70 47.50
C ARG A 472 -1.14 5.16 48.70
N GLN A 473 -1.45 6.45 48.76
CA GLN A 473 -2.43 7.00 49.71
C GLN A 473 -3.82 6.36 49.50
N PRO A 474 -4.59 6.11 50.58
CA PRO A 474 -5.91 5.49 50.48
C PRO A 474 -6.86 6.32 49.62
N GLY A 475 -7.46 5.68 48.61
CA GLY A 475 -8.38 6.31 47.65
C GLY A 475 -7.74 6.72 46.31
N GLN A 476 -6.41 6.72 46.17
CA GLN A 476 -5.76 7.01 44.88
C GLN A 476 -5.61 5.75 44.03
N GLU A 477 -6.19 5.74 42.82
CA GLU A 477 -6.06 4.62 41.87
C GLU A 477 -4.72 4.65 41.09
N PRO A 478 -4.17 3.49 40.67
CA PRO A 478 -2.95 3.41 39.85
C PRO A 478 -3.16 3.94 38.43
N ARG A 479 -2.13 4.61 37.89
CA ARG A 479 -2.15 5.26 36.57
C ARG A 479 -1.25 4.57 35.54
N ALA A 480 -1.23 3.23 35.52
CA ALA A 480 -0.40 2.43 34.63
C ALA A 480 -0.61 2.72 33.12
N PHE A 481 -1.79 3.19 32.73
CA PHE A 481 -2.10 3.66 31.37
C PHE A 481 -1.22 4.81 30.88
N LEU A 482 -0.49 5.50 31.77
CA LEU A 482 0.46 6.55 31.42
C LEU A 482 1.83 6.00 30.95
N LEU A 483 2.21 4.76 31.29
CA LEU A 483 3.53 4.22 30.95
C LEU A 483 3.77 4.07 29.44
N PRO A 484 2.83 3.54 28.61
CA PRO A 484 3.03 3.47 27.16
C PRO A 484 3.27 4.84 26.51
N LEU A 485 2.67 5.90 27.08
CA LEU A 485 2.74 7.26 26.56
C LEU A 485 4.13 7.91 26.75
N ILE A 486 5.01 7.31 27.57
CA ILE A 486 6.40 7.76 27.76
C ILE A 486 7.26 7.44 26.53
N SER A 487 6.95 6.39 25.77
CA SER A 487 7.80 5.87 24.68
C SER A 487 7.93 6.76 23.42
N GLN A 488 7.38 7.96 23.45
CA GLN A 488 7.38 8.95 22.37
C GLN A 488 8.45 10.04 22.60
N PRO A 489 8.89 10.76 21.55
CA PRO A 489 9.74 11.95 21.67
C PRO A 489 9.20 12.98 22.68
N HIS A 490 10.02 13.44 23.63
CA HIS A 490 9.62 14.42 24.64
C HIS A 490 10.82 15.17 25.27
N PRO A 491 10.65 16.38 25.82
CA PRO A 491 11.78 17.21 26.26
C PRO A 491 12.30 16.95 27.70
N SER A 492 11.92 15.86 28.38
CA SER A 492 12.43 15.57 29.73
C SER A 492 13.88 15.03 29.73
N PRO A 493 14.71 15.43 30.71
CA PRO A 493 16.10 15.00 30.83
C PRO A 493 16.25 13.50 31.11
N LEU A 494 17.29 12.88 30.56
CA LEU A 494 17.60 11.45 30.73
C LEU A 494 17.93 11.12 32.20
N GLY A 495 18.51 12.07 32.95
CA GLY A 495 18.76 11.98 34.38
C GLY A 495 17.48 11.80 35.21
N HIS A 496 16.31 12.23 34.73
CA HIS A 496 15.04 11.86 35.36
C HIS A 496 14.73 10.37 35.20
N PHE A 497 15.05 9.74 34.07
CA PHE A 497 14.90 8.29 33.92
C PHE A 497 15.83 7.54 34.88
N VAL A 498 17.09 7.97 34.98
CA VAL A 498 18.09 7.35 35.88
C VAL A 498 17.70 7.52 37.36
N SER A 499 17.20 8.69 37.77
CA SER A 499 16.86 8.97 39.18
C SER A 499 15.46 8.49 39.62
N TYR A 500 14.47 8.47 38.72
CA TYR A 500 13.10 8.09 39.04
C TYR A 500 12.72 6.69 38.54
N PHE A 501 13.01 6.38 37.27
CA PHE A 501 12.52 5.15 36.63
C PHE A 501 13.38 3.92 36.89
N VAL A 502 14.70 4.05 36.99
CA VAL A 502 15.56 2.90 37.35
C VAL A 502 15.21 2.37 38.76
N PRO A 503 15.21 3.18 39.85
CA PRO A 503 14.84 2.69 41.18
C PRO A 503 13.37 2.28 41.31
N LEU A 504 12.48 2.76 40.43
CA LEU A 504 11.10 2.27 40.35
C LEU A 504 11.04 0.88 39.68
N SER A 505 11.85 0.64 38.65
CA SER A 505 11.92 -0.66 37.95
C SER A 505 12.51 -1.76 38.83
N GLU A 506 13.53 -1.45 39.64
CA GLU A 506 14.14 -2.35 40.63
C GLU A 506 13.09 -2.80 41.65
N ARG A 507 12.37 -1.86 42.29
CA ARG A 507 11.31 -2.17 43.25
C ARG A 507 10.13 -2.93 42.64
N MET A 508 9.82 -2.72 41.36
CA MET A 508 8.85 -3.55 40.64
C MET A 508 9.35 -4.98 40.38
N PHE A 509 10.65 -5.15 40.12
CA PHE A 509 11.27 -6.47 39.96
C PHE A 509 11.33 -7.25 41.29
N ASP A 510 11.60 -6.58 42.41
CA ASP A 510 11.49 -7.17 43.75
C ASP A 510 10.06 -7.63 44.05
N LEU A 511 9.05 -6.83 43.67
CA LEU A 511 7.63 -7.18 43.80
C LEU A 511 7.23 -8.34 42.88
N GLN A 512 7.81 -8.43 41.67
CA GLN A 512 7.67 -9.56 40.76
C GLN A 512 8.23 -10.85 41.36
N GLN A 513 9.46 -10.81 41.89
CA GLN A 513 10.11 -11.97 42.51
C GLN A 513 9.39 -12.41 43.80
N THR A 514 8.93 -11.45 44.61
CA THR A 514 8.13 -11.69 45.82
C THR A 514 6.74 -12.25 45.49
N ALA A 515 6.15 -11.88 44.35
CA ALA A 515 4.90 -12.47 43.87
C ALA A 515 5.13 -13.91 43.38
N ALA A 516 6.17 -14.14 42.55
CA ALA A 516 6.49 -15.46 42.00
C ALA A 516 6.80 -16.50 43.08
N THR A 517 7.67 -16.16 44.04
CA THR A 517 8.03 -17.02 45.18
C THR A 517 6.84 -17.36 46.10
N GLN A 518 5.82 -16.49 46.14
CA GLN A 518 4.57 -16.73 46.88
C GLN A 518 3.46 -17.36 46.01
N GLY A 519 3.79 -17.89 44.84
CA GLY A 519 2.85 -18.53 43.92
C GLY A 519 1.85 -17.58 43.23
N ARG A 520 2.01 -16.26 43.38
CA ARG A 520 1.13 -15.22 42.81
C ARG A 520 1.51 -14.92 41.34
N GLN A 521 1.51 -15.95 40.49
CA GLN A 521 2.03 -15.88 39.12
C GLN A 521 1.34 -14.83 38.24
N SER A 522 0.04 -14.60 38.43
CA SER A 522 -0.70 -13.53 37.72
C SER A 522 -0.20 -12.13 38.10
N GLU A 523 0.08 -11.89 39.38
CA GLU A 523 0.63 -10.62 39.88
C GLU A 523 2.08 -10.43 39.43
N ALA A 524 2.90 -11.49 39.48
CA ALA A 524 4.27 -11.47 38.97
C ALA A 524 4.32 -11.12 37.46
N LYS A 525 3.44 -11.69 36.65
CA LYS A 525 3.34 -11.38 35.21
C LYS A 525 2.91 -9.94 34.94
N VAL A 526 2.06 -9.35 35.78
CA VAL A 526 1.70 -7.93 35.66
C VAL A 526 2.89 -7.02 36.00
N TRP A 527 3.63 -7.30 37.08
CA TRP A 527 4.84 -6.54 37.40
C TRP A 527 5.89 -6.62 36.29
N ASN A 528 6.10 -7.80 35.70
CA ASN A 528 7.02 -7.99 34.57
C ASN A 528 6.66 -7.09 33.37
N VAL A 529 5.38 -7.01 33.01
CA VAL A 529 4.94 -6.14 31.90
C VAL A 529 5.04 -4.65 32.27
N LEU A 530 4.83 -4.27 33.54
CA LEU A 530 5.07 -2.89 34.00
C LEU A 530 6.55 -2.51 33.93
N VAL A 531 7.48 -3.41 34.29
CA VAL A 531 8.93 -3.22 34.13
C VAL A 531 9.27 -3.05 32.64
N GLY A 532 8.77 -3.93 31.77
CA GLY A 532 8.94 -3.80 30.31
C GLY A 532 8.39 -2.50 29.74
N GLN A 533 7.24 -2.01 30.26
CA GLN A 533 6.67 -0.72 29.86
C GLN A 533 7.54 0.46 30.32
N VAL A 534 8.06 0.45 31.56
CA VAL A 534 9.00 1.48 32.05
C VAL A 534 10.23 1.54 31.13
N TRP A 535 10.88 0.40 30.85
CA TRP A 535 12.05 0.37 29.96
C TRP A 535 11.71 0.76 28.52
N SER A 536 10.51 0.47 28.00
CA SER A 536 10.07 0.97 26.69
C SER A 536 10.02 2.50 26.60
N GLY A 537 9.81 3.17 27.76
CA GLY A 537 9.87 4.62 27.92
C GLY A 537 11.26 5.22 27.70
N LEU A 538 12.34 4.46 27.91
CA LEU A 538 13.72 4.95 27.72
C LEU A 538 13.95 5.52 26.31
N SER A 539 13.28 4.96 25.29
CA SER A 539 13.38 5.46 23.91
C SER A 539 12.78 6.86 23.69
N GLY A 540 11.88 7.34 24.56
CA GLY A 540 11.44 8.74 24.58
C GLY A 540 12.45 9.65 25.28
N TYR A 541 13.05 9.17 26.37
CA TYR A 541 14.11 9.84 27.12
C TYR A 541 15.46 9.94 26.38
N CYS A 542 15.71 9.12 25.35
CA CYS A 542 16.93 9.22 24.53
C CYS A 542 16.78 10.11 23.28
N PHE A 543 15.63 10.77 23.09
CA PHE A 543 15.39 11.70 21.99
C PHE A 543 15.60 13.14 22.45
N GLU A 544 16.43 13.93 21.75
CA GLU A 544 16.71 15.35 22.07
C GLU A 544 17.20 15.62 23.51
N THR A 545 17.98 14.68 24.08
CA THR A 545 18.54 14.75 25.45
C THR A 545 19.36 16.03 25.72
N PRO A 546 18.93 16.93 26.63
CA PRO A 546 19.69 18.12 26.99
C PRO A 546 20.88 17.82 27.91
N ASP A 547 20.78 16.76 28.72
CA ASP A 547 21.68 16.42 29.83
C ASP A 547 22.53 15.17 29.55
N LEU A 548 22.66 14.78 28.27
CA LEU A 548 23.21 13.49 27.84
C LEU A 548 24.54 13.13 28.50
N LYS A 549 25.45 14.11 28.61
CA LYS A 549 26.82 13.95 29.11
C LYS A 549 26.91 13.68 30.61
N GLU A 550 25.88 14.09 31.36
CA GLU A 550 25.76 13.88 32.80
C GLU A 550 24.98 12.59 33.10
N ALA A 551 23.94 12.31 32.30
CA ALA A 551 23.06 11.16 32.49
C ALA A 551 23.63 9.84 31.94
N LEU A 552 24.30 9.83 30.78
CA LEU A 552 24.97 8.65 30.22
C LEU A 552 26.37 8.45 30.83
N ASN A 553 26.39 8.37 32.16
CA ASN A 553 27.61 8.12 32.93
C ASN A 553 28.00 6.62 32.93
N PRO A 554 29.24 6.27 33.31
CA PRO A 554 29.73 4.89 33.23
C PRO A 554 28.90 3.87 34.01
N ALA A 555 28.29 4.25 35.14
CA ALA A 555 27.45 3.35 35.92
C ALA A 555 26.12 3.03 35.20
N PHE A 556 25.51 4.01 34.53
CA PHE A 556 24.31 3.77 33.72
C PHE A 556 24.63 2.95 32.46
N SER A 557 25.75 3.23 31.77
CA SER A 557 26.21 2.40 30.65
C SER A 557 26.52 0.95 31.09
N GLN A 558 27.13 0.76 32.26
CA GLN A 558 27.35 -0.57 32.85
C GLN A 558 26.02 -1.28 33.12
N LEU A 559 25.05 -0.63 33.77
CA LEU A 559 23.71 -1.19 33.99
C LEU A 559 23.04 -1.61 32.68
N LEU A 560 23.03 -0.75 31.67
CA LEU A 560 22.46 -1.05 30.35
C LEU A 560 23.13 -2.25 29.69
N SER A 561 24.46 -2.36 29.74
CA SER A 561 25.18 -3.54 29.21
C SER A 561 24.85 -4.82 29.99
N GLN A 562 24.76 -4.77 31.32
CA GLN A 562 24.38 -5.93 32.14
C GLN A 562 22.94 -6.38 31.87
N LEU A 563 22.01 -5.44 31.63
CA LEU A 563 20.64 -5.75 31.22
C LEU A 563 20.57 -6.35 29.81
N LEU A 564 21.38 -5.86 28.86
CA LEU A 564 21.50 -6.45 27.52
C LEU A 564 21.97 -7.91 27.57
N TYR A 565 22.93 -8.25 28.44
CA TYR A 565 23.34 -9.65 28.64
C TYR A 565 22.25 -10.47 29.35
N SER A 566 21.78 -10.01 30.52
CA SER A 566 20.95 -10.82 31.43
C SER A 566 19.46 -10.88 31.13
N GLN A 567 18.85 -9.80 30.62
CA GLN A 567 17.39 -9.66 30.51
C GLN A 567 16.92 -9.61 29.06
N SER A 568 16.63 -10.78 28.49
CA SER A 568 16.25 -10.93 27.08
C SER A 568 15.03 -10.09 26.67
N GLU A 569 14.04 -9.96 27.55
CA GLU A 569 12.81 -9.18 27.29
C GLU A 569 13.05 -7.66 27.21
N LEU A 570 14.10 -7.14 27.85
CA LEU A 570 14.41 -5.70 27.87
C LEU A 570 15.30 -5.26 26.69
N ARG A 571 15.96 -6.22 26.01
CA ARG A 571 16.85 -5.95 24.87
C ARG A 571 16.21 -5.05 23.79
N PRO A 572 14.97 -5.28 23.31
CA PRO A 572 14.38 -4.45 22.26
C PRO A 572 14.21 -2.98 22.67
N ALA A 573 13.91 -2.72 23.95
CA ALA A 573 13.74 -1.36 24.47
C ALA A 573 15.09 -0.62 24.58
N ILE A 574 16.12 -1.30 25.12
CA ILE A 574 17.46 -0.73 25.27
C ILE A 574 18.12 -0.51 23.90
N LEU A 575 18.02 -1.46 22.97
CA LEU A 575 18.55 -1.33 21.60
C LEU A 575 17.87 -0.18 20.85
N LYS A 576 16.53 -0.07 20.92
CA LYS A 576 15.80 1.07 20.33
C LYS A 576 16.27 2.41 20.91
N ALA A 577 16.51 2.48 22.22
CA ALA A 577 17.01 3.69 22.87
C ALA A 577 18.44 4.04 22.41
N LEU A 578 19.38 3.09 22.43
CA LEU A 578 20.77 3.28 21.99
C LEU A 578 20.87 3.73 20.53
N ARG A 579 19.94 3.29 19.66
CA ARG A 579 19.85 3.79 18.28
C ARG A 579 19.33 5.23 18.22
N ILE A 580 18.17 5.52 18.83
CA ILE A 580 17.55 6.86 18.78
C ILE A 580 18.48 7.94 19.34
N LEU A 581 19.29 7.57 20.34
CA LEU A 581 20.31 8.42 20.94
C LEU A 581 21.34 8.91 19.89
N VAL A 582 21.78 8.04 18.97
CA VAL A 582 22.67 8.40 17.86
C VAL A 582 21.89 9.08 16.72
N ASP A 583 20.83 8.43 16.22
CA ASP A 583 20.04 8.88 15.07
C ASP A 583 19.50 10.32 15.25
N SER A 584 19.04 10.69 16.46
CA SER A 584 18.48 12.03 16.73
C SER A 584 19.54 13.14 16.84
N ASN A 585 20.69 12.88 17.49
CA ASN A 585 21.76 13.88 17.56
C ASN A 585 22.40 14.09 16.17
N LEU A 586 22.55 13.04 15.36
CA LEU A 586 22.99 13.15 13.97
C LEU A 586 22.04 14.01 13.13
N ALA A 587 20.74 13.69 13.13
CA ALA A 587 19.74 14.41 12.34
C ALA A 587 19.69 15.92 12.64
N ILE A 588 19.88 16.31 13.91
CA ILE A 588 19.90 17.72 14.34
C ILE A 588 21.24 18.39 13.98
N SER A 589 22.36 17.67 14.08
CA SER A 589 23.68 18.21 13.69
C SER A 589 23.80 18.51 12.18
N ALA A 590 23.02 17.80 11.35
CA ALA A 590 22.97 17.99 9.90
C ALA A 590 21.87 18.96 9.43
N SER A 591 21.12 19.60 10.34
CA SER A 591 20.00 20.48 10.02
C SER A 591 20.40 21.95 10.01
N ASP A 592 20.09 22.66 8.91
CA ASP A 592 20.33 24.10 8.79
C ASP A 592 19.59 24.88 9.90
N ALA A 593 20.35 25.68 10.65
CA ALA A 593 19.87 26.38 11.85
C ALA A 593 18.71 27.37 11.60
N THR A 594 18.39 27.68 10.34
CA THR A 594 17.28 28.57 9.93
C THR A 594 15.91 27.91 10.05
N GLN A 595 15.79 26.58 10.01
CA GLN A 595 14.51 25.87 10.14
C GLN A 595 14.21 25.45 11.60
N THR A 596 15.19 25.55 12.49
CA THR A 596 15.22 24.79 13.76
C THR A 596 14.74 25.59 14.98
N SER A 597 13.66 26.37 14.83
CA SER A 597 13.04 27.13 15.94
C SER A 597 12.19 26.27 16.91
N LEU A 598 12.14 24.95 16.68
CA LEU A 598 11.21 24.01 17.32
C LEU A 598 11.89 22.81 18.03
N ALA A 599 13.20 22.64 17.90
CA ALA A 599 13.94 21.57 18.58
C ALA A 599 14.41 22.01 19.98
N SER A 600 14.61 21.05 20.88
CA SER A 600 15.06 21.28 22.26
C SER A 600 16.56 21.51 22.37
N LEU A 601 17.33 20.96 21.42
CA LEU A 601 18.78 21.11 21.27
C LEU A 601 19.10 22.05 20.09
N THR A 602 20.17 22.83 20.21
CA THR A 602 20.78 23.48 19.03
C THR A 602 21.69 22.51 18.26
N PRO A 603 21.97 22.74 16.97
CA PRO A 603 22.92 21.94 16.20
C PRO A 603 24.33 21.87 16.82
N GLN A 604 24.77 22.92 17.52
CA GLN A 604 26.05 22.94 18.24
C GLN A 604 26.06 22.01 19.46
N GLU A 605 24.97 21.99 20.24
CA GLU A 605 24.81 21.07 21.37
C GLU A 605 24.70 19.61 20.89
N ALA A 606 23.97 19.37 19.79
CA ALA A 606 23.86 18.05 19.15
C ALA A 606 25.21 17.55 18.59
N ALA A 607 25.98 18.40 17.89
CA ALA A 607 27.33 18.05 17.43
C ALA A 607 28.27 17.74 18.62
N ALA A 608 28.20 18.54 19.68
CA ALA A 608 28.98 18.30 20.90
C ALA A 608 28.54 17.00 21.64
N ASN A 609 27.31 16.53 21.44
CA ASN A 609 26.84 15.22 21.92
C ASN A 609 27.40 14.08 21.06
N VAL A 610 27.41 14.19 19.73
CA VAL A 610 28.02 13.17 18.84
C VAL A 610 29.50 12.94 19.18
N VAL A 611 30.26 14.02 19.43
CA VAL A 611 31.68 13.93 19.87
C VAL A 611 31.83 13.21 21.21
N PHE A 612 30.86 13.32 22.13
CA PHE A 612 30.87 12.55 23.38
C PHE A 612 30.52 11.07 23.19
N LEU A 613 29.60 10.75 22.27
CA LEU A 613 29.20 9.37 22.01
C LEU A 613 30.28 8.56 21.30
N ARG A 614 31.04 9.22 20.41
CA ARG A 614 32.23 8.69 19.77
C ARG A 614 33.19 8.03 20.77
N THR A 615 33.50 8.69 21.89
CA THR A 615 34.42 8.15 22.92
C THR A 615 33.91 6.86 23.60
N GLN A 616 32.66 6.44 23.36
CA GLN A 616 32.09 5.18 23.83
C GLN A 616 31.91 4.14 22.71
N VAL A 617 32.24 4.44 21.45
CA VAL A 617 31.98 3.55 20.29
C VAL A 617 32.69 2.21 20.44
N GLU A 618 33.97 2.17 20.80
CA GLU A 618 34.70 0.92 20.96
C GLU A 618 34.08 0.00 22.03
N SER A 619 33.63 0.56 23.16
CA SER A 619 33.05 -0.21 24.25
C SER A 619 31.62 -0.68 23.94
N TRP A 620 30.80 0.16 23.30
CA TRP A 620 29.47 -0.24 22.85
C TRP A 620 29.51 -1.26 21.71
N LEU A 621 30.40 -1.12 20.71
CA LEU A 621 30.59 -2.12 19.67
C LEU A 621 31.03 -3.48 20.27
N ALA A 622 31.96 -3.49 21.23
CA ALA A 622 32.35 -4.73 21.91
C ALA A 622 31.18 -5.41 22.65
N VAL A 623 30.34 -4.65 23.36
CA VAL A 623 29.12 -5.17 23.99
C VAL A 623 28.14 -5.69 22.94
N LEU A 624 27.88 -4.92 21.88
CA LEU A 624 26.93 -5.28 20.83
C LEU A 624 27.38 -6.52 20.05
N PHE A 625 28.67 -6.72 19.80
CA PHE A 625 29.20 -7.92 19.14
C PHE A 625 29.00 -9.18 20.00
N ASN A 626 29.26 -9.10 21.31
CA ASN A 626 29.01 -10.22 22.24
C ASN A 626 27.51 -10.55 22.36
N VAL A 627 26.66 -9.53 22.38
CA VAL A 627 25.19 -9.67 22.39
C VAL A 627 24.69 -10.24 21.05
N PHE A 628 25.27 -9.84 19.91
CA PHE A 628 24.96 -10.39 18.59
C PHE A 628 25.40 -11.87 18.44
N GLY A 629 26.56 -12.22 19.02
CA GLY A 629 27.08 -13.59 19.09
C GLY A 629 26.19 -14.55 19.87
N SER A 630 25.73 -14.12 21.05
CA SER A 630 24.95 -14.93 22.00
C SER A 630 23.45 -15.07 21.67
N ILE A 631 22.99 -14.54 20.52
CA ILE A 631 21.56 -14.42 20.20
C ILE A 631 21.18 -15.12 18.89
N GLY A 632 19.99 -15.74 18.90
CA GLY A 632 19.37 -16.42 17.75
C GLY A 632 18.99 -15.48 16.61
N ARG A 633 18.84 -16.03 15.40
CA ARG A 633 18.83 -15.25 14.14
C ARG A 633 17.75 -14.16 14.08
N ASP A 634 16.58 -14.39 14.66
CA ASP A 634 15.41 -13.51 14.50
C ASP A 634 15.56 -12.13 15.16
N SER A 635 16.33 -12.04 16.26
CA SER A 635 16.56 -10.76 16.97
C SER A 635 17.87 -10.06 16.58
N ARG A 636 18.69 -10.68 15.72
CA ARG A 636 19.95 -10.07 15.22
C ARG A 636 19.72 -8.81 14.41
N GLY A 637 18.58 -8.67 13.71
CA GLY A 637 18.27 -7.48 12.93
C GLY A 637 18.29 -6.19 13.77
N MET A 638 17.62 -6.21 14.93
CA MET A 638 17.58 -5.04 15.83
C MET A 638 18.95 -4.66 16.38
N ILE A 639 19.83 -5.65 16.62
CA ILE A 639 21.20 -5.42 17.11
C ILE A 639 22.07 -4.90 15.97
N GLY A 640 21.90 -5.44 14.75
CA GLY A 640 22.61 -4.98 13.55
C GLY A 640 22.32 -3.52 13.21
N ASP A 641 21.06 -3.09 13.31
CA ASP A 641 20.66 -1.69 13.15
C ASP A 641 21.38 -0.76 14.16
N VAL A 642 21.57 -1.19 15.41
CA VAL A 642 22.33 -0.43 16.42
C VAL A 642 23.83 -0.44 16.10
N ILE A 643 24.40 -1.57 15.68
CA ILE A 643 25.80 -1.66 15.25
C ILE A 643 26.08 -0.70 14.10
N THR A 644 25.21 -0.64 13.08
CA THR A 644 25.34 0.29 11.95
C THR A 644 25.21 1.75 12.40
N ALA A 645 24.26 2.08 13.28
CA ALA A 645 24.14 3.44 13.83
C ALA A 645 25.41 3.87 14.60
N TRP A 646 25.92 3.03 15.50
CA TRP A 646 27.12 3.34 16.30
C TRP A 646 28.42 3.30 15.48
N ALA A 647 28.51 2.46 14.44
CA ALA A 647 29.63 2.48 13.50
C ALA A 647 29.66 3.79 12.68
N SER A 648 28.49 4.38 12.37
CA SER A 648 28.41 5.62 11.58
C SER A 648 28.98 6.88 12.25
N ILE A 649 29.25 6.84 13.56
CA ILE A 649 29.83 7.97 14.32
C ILE A 649 31.29 7.75 14.72
N GLY A 650 31.82 6.52 14.60
CA GLY A 650 33.17 6.17 14.99
C GLY A 650 34.25 6.76 14.07
N GLU A 651 35.48 6.84 14.57
CA GLU A 651 36.64 7.23 13.76
C GLU A 651 37.30 6.02 13.10
N GLU A 652 38.10 6.26 12.06
CA GLU A 652 38.77 5.21 11.27
C GLU A 652 39.59 4.25 12.16
N GLN A 653 40.24 4.75 13.22
CA GLN A 653 40.97 3.93 14.19
C GLN A 653 40.04 3.06 15.05
N GLU A 654 38.88 3.56 15.46
CA GLU A 654 37.91 2.82 16.28
C GLU A 654 37.25 1.70 15.45
N ILE A 655 36.92 2.01 14.18
CA ILE A 655 36.36 1.04 13.24
C ILE A 655 37.41 0.01 12.81
N HIS A 656 38.67 0.40 12.59
CA HIS A 656 39.77 -0.52 12.35
C HIS A 656 39.98 -1.47 13.54
N ASN A 657 40.04 -0.94 14.77
CA ASN A 657 40.14 -1.76 15.99
C ASN A 657 38.95 -2.72 16.18
N ALA A 658 37.74 -2.32 15.77
CA ALA A 658 36.56 -3.18 15.80
C ALA A 658 36.60 -4.27 14.71
N TYR A 659 36.98 -3.90 13.48
CA TYR A 659 37.19 -4.79 12.34
C TYR A 659 38.24 -5.87 12.66
N ASP A 660 39.40 -5.47 13.18
CA ASP A 660 40.53 -6.37 13.39
C ASP A 660 40.21 -7.44 14.46
N LYS A 661 39.50 -7.05 15.54
CA LYS A 661 38.97 -7.99 16.54
C LYS A 661 38.00 -9.01 15.92
N VAL A 662 37.11 -8.57 15.02
CA VAL A 662 36.14 -9.46 14.34
C VAL A 662 36.85 -10.35 13.31
N VAL A 663 37.90 -9.88 12.64
CA VAL A 663 38.74 -10.68 11.73
C VAL A 663 39.59 -11.71 12.48
N GLN A 664 40.16 -11.35 13.63
CA GLN A 664 40.87 -12.29 14.50
C GLN A 664 39.92 -13.39 15.03
N LEU A 665 38.69 -13.00 15.43
CA LEU A 665 37.64 -13.94 15.80
C LEU A 665 37.23 -14.84 14.63
N LEU A 666 37.09 -14.29 13.41
CA LEU A 666 36.78 -15.05 12.20
C LEU A 666 37.87 -16.09 11.89
N LYS A 667 39.14 -15.66 11.83
CA LYS A 667 40.31 -16.54 11.57
C LYS A 667 40.42 -17.66 12.62
N THR A 668 40.17 -17.34 13.89
CA THR A 668 40.21 -18.32 14.99
C THR A 668 39.13 -19.38 14.83
N ASN A 669 37.88 -18.98 14.56
CA ASN A 669 36.77 -19.92 14.38
C ASN A 669 36.90 -20.73 13.07
N LEU A 670 37.42 -20.13 11.98
CA LEU A 670 37.75 -20.86 10.74
C LEU A 670 38.77 -21.97 10.99
N ALA A 671 39.88 -21.66 11.67
CA ALA A 671 40.91 -22.65 11.99
C ALA A 671 40.40 -23.77 12.91
N MET A 672 39.40 -23.51 13.77
CA MET A 672 38.70 -24.55 14.54
C MET A 672 37.79 -25.41 13.65
N CYS A 673 37.00 -24.80 12.76
CA CYS A 673 36.14 -25.51 11.80
C CYS A 673 36.93 -26.46 10.87
N GLN A 674 38.16 -26.10 10.51
CA GLN A 674 39.03 -26.90 9.64
C GLN A 674 39.67 -28.10 10.35
N LYS A 675 39.98 -27.98 11.64
CA LYS A 675 40.68 -29.02 12.42
C LYS A 675 39.76 -30.10 13.00
N ALA A 676 38.47 -29.85 13.04
CA ALA A 676 37.50 -30.80 13.60
C ALA A 676 37.27 -32.01 12.65
N PRO A 677 37.38 -33.26 13.16
CA PRO A 677 37.05 -34.45 12.37
C PRO A 677 35.54 -34.54 12.12
N ALA A 678 35.14 -35.17 11.00
CA ALA A 678 33.75 -35.23 10.56
C ALA A 678 32.79 -36.05 11.46
N THR A 679 33.28 -36.58 12.59
CA THR A 679 32.53 -37.41 13.54
C THR A 679 31.93 -36.63 14.73
N THR A 680 32.41 -35.42 15.05
CA THR A 680 31.90 -34.61 16.17
C THR A 680 30.95 -33.50 15.72
N ALA A 681 29.81 -33.90 15.13
CA ALA A 681 28.86 -33.03 14.44
C ALA A 681 28.23 -31.87 15.28
N ILE A 682 28.37 -31.89 16.61
CA ILE A 682 27.82 -30.84 17.50
C ILE A 682 28.79 -29.65 17.57
N GLU A 683 30.04 -29.90 17.96
CA GLU A 683 31.08 -28.85 18.10
C GLU A 683 31.35 -28.12 16.78
N THR A 684 31.30 -28.85 15.64
CA THR A 684 31.42 -28.27 14.30
C THR A 684 30.30 -27.29 13.95
N ASN A 685 29.10 -27.48 14.49
CA ASN A 685 27.95 -26.61 14.20
C ASN A 685 28.06 -25.28 14.94
N ASP A 686 28.50 -25.28 16.20
CA ASP A 686 28.66 -24.02 16.94
C ASP A 686 29.85 -23.18 16.45
N ALA A 687 30.99 -23.81 16.14
CA ALA A 687 32.11 -23.11 15.49
C ALA A 687 31.71 -22.52 14.11
N GLY A 688 30.92 -23.26 13.33
CA GLY A 688 30.36 -22.77 12.07
C GLY A 688 29.34 -21.63 12.25
N ASN A 689 28.48 -21.72 13.27
CA ASN A 689 27.56 -20.64 13.63
C ASN A 689 28.32 -19.37 14.07
N MET A 690 29.39 -19.49 14.87
CA MET A 690 30.21 -18.33 15.26
C MET A 690 30.97 -17.72 14.08
N THR A 691 31.53 -18.54 13.19
CA THR A 691 32.18 -18.07 11.95
C THR A 691 31.22 -17.26 11.08
N THR A 692 30.01 -17.79 10.83
CA THR A 692 28.99 -17.08 10.04
C THR A 692 28.43 -15.84 10.74
N THR A 693 28.46 -15.81 12.07
CA THR A 693 28.06 -14.65 12.87
C THR A 693 29.11 -13.53 12.80
N SER A 694 30.40 -13.87 12.79
CA SER A 694 31.49 -12.92 12.56
C SER A 694 31.41 -12.30 11.16
N GLN A 695 31.09 -13.10 10.14
CA GLN A 695 30.82 -12.60 8.78
C GLN A 695 29.59 -11.69 8.71
N ASP A 696 28.51 -11.98 9.45
CA ASP A 696 27.34 -11.09 9.52
C ASP A 696 27.71 -9.72 10.14
N ILE A 697 28.59 -9.68 11.14
CA ILE A 697 29.11 -8.42 11.71
C ILE A 697 29.97 -7.67 10.67
N LEU A 698 30.87 -8.35 9.95
CA LEU A 698 31.67 -7.73 8.88
C LEU A 698 30.79 -7.12 7.77
N ILE A 699 29.66 -7.75 7.44
CA ILE A 699 28.69 -7.23 6.44
C ILE A 699 27.98 -5.93 6.91
N LEU A 700 27.94 -5.67 8.22
CA LEU A 700 27.42 -4.44 8.84
C LEU A 700 28.49 -3.34 8.94
N LEU A 701 29.75 -3.71 9.21
CA LEU A 701 30.88 -2.76 9.28
C LEU A 701 31.39 -2.32 7.90
N LEU A 702 31.19 -3.14 6.86
CA LEU A 702 31.68 -2.93 5.48
C LEU A 702 31.55 -1.49 4.93
N PRO A 703 30.44 -0.75 5.12
CA PRO A 703 30.30 0.63 4.61
C PRO A 703 31.22 1.67 5.29
N TYR A 704 31.89 1.30 6.39
CA TYR A 704 32.70 2.19 7.23
C TYR A 704 34.18 1.78 7.27
N LEU A 705 34.58 0.72 6.57
CA LEU A 705 35.97 0.25 6.53
C LEU A 705 36.85 1.16 5.67
N SER A 706 38.12 1.29 6.05
CA SER A 706 39.13 1.94 5.20
C SER A 706 39.30 1.17 3.88
N PRO A 707 39.83 1.79 2.81
CA PRO A 707 40.17 1.07 1.58
C PRO A 707 41.20 -0.04 1.80
N ALA A 708 42.12 0.12 2.76
CA ALA A 708 43.14 -0.88 3.10
C ALA A 708 42.53 -2.10 3.82
N ASP A 709 41.61 -1.87 4.77
CA ASP A 709 40.86 -2.93 5.44
C ASP A 709 39.92 -3.64 4.46
N SER A 710 39.28 -2.88 3.56
CA SER A 710 38.41 -3.40 2.50
C SER A 710 39.15 -4.32 1.54
N MET A 711 40.37 -3.96 1.12
CA MET A 711 41.24 -4.83 0.31
C MET A 711 41.71 -6.06 1.10
N SER A 712 42.10 -5.88 2.36
CA SER A 712 42.54 -6.98 3.25
C SER A 712 41.42 -8.00 3.50
N LEU A 713 40.17 -7.52 3.63
CA LEU A 713 38.98 -8.35 3.74
C LEU A 713 38.64 -9.03 2.41
N PHE A 714 38.84 -8.35 1.27
CA PHE A 714 38.66 -8.94 -0.06
C PHE A 714 39.59 -10.14 -0.28
N ASP A 715 40.90 -9.96 -0.04
CA ASP A 715 41.88 -11.05 -0.18
C ASP A 715 41.62 -12.21 0.79
N LEU A 716 41.22 -11.91 2.04
CA LEU A 716 40.83 -12.93 3.02
C LEU A 716 39.59 -13.71 2.54
N CYS A 717 38.56 -13.02 2.02
CA CYS A 717 37.35 -13.65 1.51
C CYS A 717 37.54 -14.38 0.17
N LEU A 718 38.62 -14.11 -0.57
CA LEU A 718 39.00 -14.80 -1.81
C LEU A 718 39.84 -16.08 -1.56
N THR A 719 40.04 -16.48 -0.29
CA THR A 719 40.73 -17.74 0.05
C THR A 719 39.85 -18.97 -0.16
N PRO A 720 40.44 -20.14 -0.51
CA PRO A 720 39.71 -21.41 -0.60
C PRO A 720 39.15 -21.85 0.77
N GLU A 721 39.72 -21.40 1.88
CA GLU A 721 39.21 -21.66 3.23
C GLU A 721 37.77 -21.14 3.43
N ILE A 722 37.41 -20.03 2.78
CA ILE A 722 36.08 -19.44 2.83
C ILE A 722 35.25 -19.85 1.60
N LEU A 723 35.83 -19.83 0.40
CA LEU A 723 35.08 -20.10 -0.84
C LEU A 723 34.88 -21.57 -1.18
N ASN A 724 35.68 -22.49 -0.64
CA ASN A 724 35.46 -23.95 -0.70
C ASN A 724 35.10 -24.54 0.68
N GLY A 725 34.69 -23.69 1.63
CA GLY A 725 34.34 -24.10 2.98
C GLY A 725 33.10 -25.00 3.02
N ARG A 726 33.20 -26.18 3.65
CA ARG A 726 32.15 -27.22 3.76
C ARG A 726 30.80 -26.74 4.33
N ASN A 727 30.74 -25.56 4.95
CA ASN A 727 29.51 -24.99 5.49
C ASN A 727 28.96 -23.94 4.51
N ASN A 728 27.84 -24.27 3.86
CA ASN A 728 27.09 -23.43 2.93
C ASN A 728 26.89 -21.99 3.44
N GLY A 729 26.71 -21.81 4.76
CA GLY A 729 26.50 -20.52 5.40
C GLY A 729 27.74 -19.61 5.42
N ILE A 730 28.94 -20.19 5.39
CA ILE A 730 30.24 -19.47 5.34
C ILE A 730 30.52 -19.03 3.91
N GLN A 731 30.48 -19.98 2.97
CA GLN A 731 30.72 -19.77 1.54
C GLN A 731 29.80 -18.68 0.96
N LYS A 732 28.50 -18.78 1.23
CA LYS A 732 27.49 -17.80 0.79
C LYS A 732 27.76 -16.38 1.29
N ARG A 733 28.29 -16.23 2.51
CA ARG A 733 28.65 -14.93 3.08
C ARG A 733 29.96 -14.40 2.53
N GLY A 734 30.94 -15.25 2.24
CA GLY A 734 32.16 -14.89 1.52
C GLY A 734 31.83 -14.24 0.17
N TYR A 735 31.06 -14.94 -0.68
CA TYR A 735 30.59 -14.38 -1.95
C TYR A 735 29.80 -13.07 -1.78
N LYS A 736 28.92 -12.96 -0.77
CA LYS A 736 28.16 -11.73 -0.49
C LYS A 736 29.05 -10.55 -0.03
N ILE A 737 30.13 -10.82 0.72
CA ILE A 737 31.12 -9.80 1.11
C ILE A 737 31.89 -9.33 -0.14
N LEU A 738 32.43 -10.26 -0.94
CA LEU A 738 33.12 -9.94 -2.19
C LEU A 738 32.21 -9.13 -3.14
N THR A 739 30.94 -9.51 -3.30
CA THR A 739 29.95 -8.77 -4.10
C THR A 739 29.83 -7.32 -3.61
N LYS A 740 29.63 -7.11 -2.30
CA LYS A 740 29.51 -5.77 -1.71
C LYS A 740 30.77 -4.91 -1.87
N LEU A 741 31.96 -5.51 -1.77
CA LEU A 741 33.23 -4.79 -1.87
C LEU A 741 33.50 -4.28 -3.31
N VAL A 742 33.07 -5.05 -4.32
CA VAL A 742 33.11 -4.64 -5.74
C VAL A 742 32.02 -3.62 -6.04
N ASP A 743 30.78 -3.87 -5.61
CA ASP A 743 29.60 -2.99 -5.82
C ASP A 743 29.81 -1.58 -5.22
N GLY A 744 30.46 -1.50 -4.05
CA GLY A 744 30.77 -0.23 -3.39
C GLY A 744 31.88 0.59 -4.06
N GLY A 745 32.62 0.03 -5.04
CA GLY A 745 33.70 0.73 -5.75
C GLY A 745 34.94 1.10 -4.93
N ILE A 746 34.99 0.73 -3.64
CA ILE A 746 36.10 1.03 -2.71
C ILE A 746 37.37 0.24 -3.06
N VAL A 747 37.20 -0.97 -3.60
CA VAL A 747 38.30 -1.89 -3.92
C VAL A 747 38.54 -1.94 -5.43
N SER A 748 39.75 -1.60 -5.88
CA SER A 748 40.17 -1.76 -7.27
C SER A 748 40.64 -3.20 -7.52
N VAL A 749 39.97 -3.93 -8.41
CA VAL A 749 40.14 -5.38 -8.59
C VAL A 749 40.52 -5.71 -10.03
N ASN A 750 41.58 -6.52 -10.21
CA ASN A 750 41.87 -7.16 -11.51
C ASN A 750 40.86 -8.29 -11.76
N ALA A 751 39.80 -7.98 -12.52
CA ALA A 751 38.68 -8.90 -12.77
C ALA A 751 39.11 -10.22 -13.42
N GLU A 752 40.05 -10.20 -14.37
CA GLU A 752 40.59 -11.40 -15.03
C GLU A 752 41.23 -12.36 -14.01
N THR A 753 42.06 -11.81 -13.11
CA THR A 753 42.75 -12.60 -12.07
C THR A 753 41.79 -13.15 -11.01
N VAL A 754 40.74 -12.41 -10.65
CA VAL A 754 39.74 -12.88 -9.70
C VAL A 754 38.83 -13.93 -10.33
N VAL A 755 38.36 -13.72 -11.56
CA VAL A 755 37.52 -14.71 -12.26
C VAL A 755 38.29 -16.03 -12.44
N ARG A 756 39.57 -16.01 -12.84
CA ARG A 756 40.40 -17.23 -12.89
C ARG A 756 40.49 -17.96 -11.55
N LYS A 757 40.75 -17.24 -10.44
CA LYS A 757 40.73 -17.82 -9.09
C LYS A 757 39.36 -18.41 -8.72
N LEU A 758 38.27 -17.79 -9.17
CA LEU A 758 36.92 -18.32 -8.96
C LEU A 758 36.66 -19.56 -9.82
N ASP A 759 37.25 -19.69 -11.00
CA ASP A 759 37.19 -20.87 -11.87
C ASP A 759 37.94 -22.05 -11.22
N GLU A 760 39.15 -21.82 -10.73
CA GLU A 760 39.97 -22.74 -9.90
C GLU A 760 39.24 -23.26 -8.64
N MET A 761 38.13 -22.63 -8.25
CA MET A 761 37.32 -22.96 -7.07
C MET A 761 35.89 -23.44 -7.40
N VAL A 762 35.58 -23.78 -8.65
CA VAL A 762 34.23 -24.28 -9.05
C VAL A 762 33.87 -25.60 -8.34
N ASP A 763 34.78 -26.55 -8.19
CA ASP A 763 34.49 -27.87 -7.58
C ASP A 763 34.04 -27.79 -6.11
N GLY A 764 34.36 -26.71 -5.40
CA GLY A 764 33.91 -26.48 -4.03
C GLY A 764 32.52 -25.83 -3.90
N LEU A 765 31.91 -25.42 -5.01
CA LEU A 765 30.73 -24.54 -5.03
C LEU A 765 29.42 -25.26 -4.64
N THR A 766 28.86 -24.92 -3.47
CA THR A 766 27.56 -25.46 -3.07
C THR A 766 26.41 -24.73 -3.77
N ALA A 767 25.34 -25.45 -4.11
CA ALA A 767 24.14 -24.87 -4.74
C ALA A 767 23.54 -23.69 -3.95
N ALA A 768 23.66 -23.71 -2.62
CA ALA A 768 23.20 -22.65 -1.73
C ALA A 768 23.98 -21.31 -1.87
N ALA A 769 25.20 -21.36 -2.44
CA ALA A 769 26.07 -20.21 -2.68
C ALA A 769 26.06 -19.72 -4.13
N LYS A 770 25.68 -20.56 -5.12
CA LYS A 770 25.63 -20.21 -6.56
C LYS A 770 24.97 -18.85 -6.83
N LYS A 771 23.82 -18.58 -6.20
CA LYS A 771 23.11 -17.29 -6.31
C LYS A 771 24.01 -16.08 -5.95
N ASP A 772 24.83 -16.20 -4.91
CA ASP A 772 25.69 -15.12 -4.44
C ASP A 772 27.00 -15.05 -5.25
N ARG A 773 27.46 -16.18 -5.84
CA ARG A 773 28.55 -16.20 -6.84
C ARG A 773 28.13 -15.57 -8.17
N PHE A 774 26.94 -15.88 -8.69
CA PHE A 774 26.43 -15.28 -9.93
C PHE A 774 26.30 -13.75 -9.80
N ASN A 775 25.86 -13.25 -8.64
CA ASN A 775 25.87 -11.82 -8.35
C ASN A 775 27.27 -11.20 -8.43
N LEU A 776 28.31 -11.88 -7.93
CA LEU A 776 29.70 -11.43 -8.04
C LEU A 776 30.20 -11.44 -9.49
N LEU A 777 29.93 -12.52 -10.24
CA LEU A 777 30.32 -12.62 -11.66
C LEU A 777 29.66 -11.52 -12.51
N ALA A 778 28.38 -11.19 -12.25
CA ALA A 778 27.67 -10.11 -12.94
C ALA A 778 28.29 -8.73 -12.74
N LEU A 779 29.03 -8.50 -11.63
CA LEU A 779 29.81 -7.28 -11.39
C LEU A 779 31.23 -7.34 -11.97
N LEU A 780 31.86 -8.52 -12.00
CA LEU A 780 33.23 -8.70 -12.52
C LEU A 780 33.30 -8.69 -14.07
N ILE A 781 32.31 -9.27 -14.76
CA ILE A 781 32.30 -9.37 -16.24
C ILE A 781 32.31 -8.00 -16.94
N PRO A 782 31.56 -6.97 -16.50
CA PRO A 782 31.67 -5.61 -17.02
C PRO A 782 33.08 -5.01 -16.91
N LEU A 783 33.84 -5.39 -15.87
CA LEU A 783 35.19 -4.88 -15.56
C LEU A 783 36.31 -5.56 -16.36
N LEU A 784 36.03 -6.65 -17.10
CA LEU A 784 37.04 -7.32 -17.94
C LEU A 784 37.58 -6.40 -19.05
N PRO A 785 38.91 -6.35 -19.30
CA PRO A 785 39.47 -5.56 -20.40
C PRO A 785 39.13 -6.18 -21.77
N PRO A 786 39.11 -5.40 -22.88
CA PRO A 786 38.80 -5.91 -24.23
C PRO A 786 39.71 -7.03 -24.76
N SER A 787 40.88 -7.23 -24.14
CA SER A 787 41.84 -8.29 -24.42
C SER A 787 41.57 -9.63 -23.69
N ALA A 788 40.68 -9.63 -22.70
CA ALA A 788 40.40 -10.77 -21.81
C ALA A 788 39.04 -11.44 -22.08
N MET A 789 38.45 -11.24 -23.26
CA MET A 789 37.14 -11.82 -23.61
C MET A 789 37.18 -13.36 -23.72
N HIS A 790 38.37 -13.97 -23.78
CA HIS A 790 38.57 -15.43 -23.70
C HIS A 790 38.11 -16.04 -22.38
N VAL A 791 37.95 -15.24 -21.31
CA VAL A 791 37.41 -15.67 -20.02
C VAL A 791 35.88 -15.86 -20.05
N ILE A 792 35.16 -15.25 -21.01
CA ILE A 792 33.70 -15.40 -21.09
C ILE A 792 33.30 -16.84 -21.45
N PRO A 793 33.91 -17.51 -22.46
CA PRO A 793 33.66 -18.93 -22.77
C PRO A 793 33.72 -19.91 -21.60
N THR A 794 34.69 -19.82 -20.67
CA THR A 794 34.84 -20.81 -19.58
C THR A 794 33.69 -20.75 -18.58
N LEU A 795 33.11 -19.56 -18.39
CA LEU A 795 31.96 -19.34 -17.51
C LEU A 795 30.60 -19.72 -18.13
N ILE A 796 30.51 -19.94 -19.45
CA ILE A 796 29.23 -20.24 -20.14
C ILE A 796 28.56 -21.51 -19.58
N PRO A 797 29.26 -22.66 -19.38
CA PRO A 797 28.66 -23.87 -18.81
C PRO A 797 28.11 -23.67 -17.39
N GLU A 798 28.83 -22.96 -16.51
CA GLU A 798 28.37 -22.67 -15.13
C GLU A 798 27.09 -21.82 -15.16
N ALA A 799 27.09 -20.75 -15.96
CA ALA A 799 25.97 -19.83 -16.06
C ALA A 799 24.73 -20.48 -16.70
N ILE A 800 24.90 -21.27 -17.78
CA ILE A 800 23.78 -21.98 -18.41
C ILE A 800 23.16 -22.99 -17.43
N LEU A 801 23.96 -23.83 -16.76
CA LEU A 801 23.43 -24.76 -15.75
C LEU A 801 22.73 -24.02 -14.60
N GLY A 802 23.21 -22.83 -14.24
CA GLY A 802 22.55 -21.91 -13.32
C GLY A 802 21.09 -21.59 -13.65
N THR A 803 20.69 -21.61 -14.93
CA THR A 803 19.29 -21.37 -15.36
C THR A 803 18.31 -22.49 -14.97
N LYS A 804 18.80 -23.64 -14.50
CA LYS A 804 18.00 -24.79 -14.05
C LYS A 804 18.10 -25.08 -12.55
N GLU A 805 18.76 -24.21 -11.77
CA GLU A 805 18.81 -24.34 -10.31
C GLU A 805 17.39 -24.37 -9.68
N PRO A 806 17.16 -25.16 -8.60
CA PRO A 806 15.87 -25.18 -7.92
C PRO A 806 15.52 -23.82 -7.31
N SER A 807 16.53 -23.09 -6.85
CA SER A 807 16.36 -21.72 -6.36
C SER A 807 16.03 -20.76 -7.51
N GLU A 808 14.77 -20.32 -7.58
CA GLU A 808 14.28 -19.24 -8.47
C GLU A 808 15.21 -18.02 -8.49
N LYS A 809 15.72 -17.62 -7.31
CA LYS A 809 16.64 -16.49 -7.16
C LYS A 809 18.05 -16.79 -7.72
N ALA A 810 18.47 -18.06 -7.75
CA ALA A 810 19.70 -18.45 -8.43
C ALA A 810 19.51 -18.48 -9.95
N ARG A 811 18.36 -18.95 -10.46
CA ARG A 811 18.00 -18.88 -11.89
C ARG A 811 17.98 -17.45 -12.40
N GLY A 812 17.34 -16.54 -11.66
CA GLY A 812 17.35 -15.10 -11.99
C GLY A 812 18.75 -14.51 -12.05
N ALA A 813 19.61 -14.80 -11.06
CA ALA A 813 20.99 -14.34 -11.07
C ALA A 813 21.82 -14.95 -12.24
N ALA A 814 21.58 -16.22 -12.59
CA ALA A 814 22.22 -16.86 -13.73
C ALA A 814 21.79 -16.24 -15.07
N PHE A 815 20.49 -15.93 -15.25
CA PHE A 815 20.00 -15.21 -16.42
C PHE A 815 20.65 -13.84 -16.57
N GLU A 816 20.80 -13.08 -15.47
CA GLU A 816 21.49 -11.78 -15.53
C GLU A 816 23.00 -11.91 -15.83
N VAL A 817 23.69 -12.93 -15.31
CA VAL A 817 25.07 -13.24 -15.74
C VAL A 817 25.15 -13.47 -17.24
N ILE A 818 24.25 -14.29 -17.81
CA ILE A 818 24.19 -14.58 -19.25
C ILE A 818 23.90 -13.30 -20.07
N LEU A 819 22.98 -12.44 -19.61
CA LEU A 819 22.73 -11.15 -20.28
C LEU A 819 23.95 -10.22 -20.19
N VAL A 820 24.63 -10.15 -19.05
CA VAL A 820 25.83 -9.34 -18.85
C VAL A 820 26.98 -9.80 -19.75
N MET A 821 27.19 -11.12 -19.91
CA MET A 821 28.12 -11.67 -20.90
C MET A 821 27.77 -11.23 -22.32
N GLY A 822 26.50 -11.36 -22.74
CA GLY A 822 26.05 -10.92 -24.06
C GLY A 822 26.24 -9.42 -24.29
N ARG A 823 25.89 -8.57 -23.32
CA ARG A 823 26.12 -7.11 -23.36
C ARG A 823 27.61 -6.78 -23.45
N LYS A 824 28.47 -7.50 -22.71
CA LYS A 824 29.93 -7.33 -22.73
C LYS A 824 30.54 -7.74 -24.08
N MET A 825 30.16 -8.90 -24.62
CA MET A 825 30.56 -9.34 -25.97
C MET A 825 30.08 -8.38 -27.06
N SER A 826 28.87 -7.81 -26.93
CA SER A 826 28.34 -6.79 -27.84
C SER A 826 29.08 -5.45 -27.77
N SER A 827 29.89 -5.18 -26.74
CA SER A 827 30.72 -3.96 -26.65
C SER A 827 32.01 -4.04 -27.49
N GLY A 828 32.34 -5.23 -28.00
CA GLY A 828 33.54 -5.48 -28.81
C GLY A 828 34.79 -5.81 -27.99
N GLY A 829 35.73 -6.49 -28.64
CA GLY A 829 36.94 -7.03 -28.02
C GLY A 829 37.49 -8.19 -28.85
N VAL A 830 38.50 -8.89 -28.32
CA VAL A 830 39.13 -10.05 -28.97
C VAL A 830 39.03 -11.27 -28.06
N VAL A 831 38.40 -12.32 -28.58
CA VAL A 831 38.37 -13.66 -27.97
C VAL A 831 39.55 -14.44 -28.53
N LYS A 832 40.61 -14.56 -27.71
CA LYS A 832 41.78 -15.37 -28.03
C LYS A 832 41.42 -16.85 -27.94
N ARG A 833 41.29 -17.52 -29.09
CA ARG A 833 40.84 -18.93 -29.11
C ARG A 833 41.90 -19.89 -28.55
N SER A 834 43.18 -19.57 -28.73
CA SER A 834 44.33 -20.23 -28.07
C SER A 834 44.40 -20.05 -26.54
N MET A 835 43.47 -19.30 -25.93
CA MET A 835 43.29 -19.17 -24.47
C MET A 835 41.94 -19.71 -23.99
N VAL A 836 41.24 -20.49 -24.82
CA VAL A 836 40.00 -21.20 -24.47
C VAL A 836 40.29 -22.69 -24.47
N ASP A 837 39.99 -23.37 -23.35
CA ASP A 837 40.25 -24.80 -23.21
C ASP A 837 39.47 -25.62 -24.26
N GLY A 838 40.12 -26.63 -24.83
CA GLY A 838 39.57 -27.46 -25.90
C GLY A 838 39.55 -26.86 -27.32
N MET A 839 40.26 -25.74 -27.59
CA MET A 839 40.47 -25.22 -28.94
C MET A 839 41.94 -25.37 -29.41
N ASP A 840 42.16 -25.54 -30.71
CA ASP A 840 43.51 -25.67 -31.29
C ASP A 840 44.35 -24.39 -31.07
N GLU A 841 45.64 -24.53 -30.74
CA GLU A 841 46.54 -23.39 -30.47
C GLU A 841 46.73 -22.47 -31.69
N ASP A 842 46.61 -23.00 -32.91
CA ASP A 842 46.65 -22.26 -34.19
C ASP A 842 45.31 -21.56 -34.56
N ALA A 843 44.28 -21.64 -33.71
CA ALA A 843 42.96 -21.09 -34.03
C ALA A 843 42.94 -19.54 -34.07
N VAL A 844 42.47 -18.99 -35.19
CA VAL A 844 42.39 -17.53 -35.41
C VAL A 844 41.50 -16.84 -34.38
N ASP A 845 42.05 -15.80 -33.74
CA ASP A 845 41.36 -14.89 -32.81
C ASP A 845 40.01 -14.39 -33.35
N ALA A 846 38.95 -14.56 -32.56
CA ALA A 846 37.61 -14.13 -32.93
C ALA A 846 37.30 -12.72 -32.43
N LYS A 847 36.62 -11.93 -33.27
CA LYS A 847 36.09 -10.62 -32.87
C LYS A 847 34.84 -10.83 -32.00
N ALA A 848 34.85 -10.31 -30.78
CA ALA A 848 33.69 -10.39 -29.90
C ALA A 848 32.47 -9.67 -30.53
N SER A 849 31.34 -10.37 -30.55
CA SER A 849 30.03 -9.87 -31.01
C SER A 849 28.91 -10.63 -30.30
N ILE A 850 27.67 -10.13 -30.38
CA ILE A 850 26.50 -10.85 -29.85
C ILE A 850 26.23 -12.15 -30.61
N GLU A 851 26.45 -12.20 -31.93
CA GLU A 851 26.22 -13.40 -32.75
C GLU A 851 27.29 -14.49 -32.49
N GLU A 852 28.54 -14.10 -32.25
CA GLU A 852 29.61 -15.02 -31.79
C GLU A 852 29.27 -15.59 -30.41
N PHE A 853 28.81 -14.75 -29.47
CA PHE A 853 28.37 -15.22 -28.14
C PHE A 853 27.15 -16.15 -28.22
N MET A 854 26.16 -15.84 -29.06
CA MET A 854 25.03 -16.72 -29.33
C MET A 854 25.50 -18.07 -29.92
N THR A 855 26.50 -18.05 -30.80
CA THR A 855 27.09 -19.26 -31.39
C THR A 855 27.81 -20.12 -30.34
N MET A 856 28.56 -19.49 -29.42
CA MET A 856 29.17 -20.17 -28.27
C MET A 856 28.12 -20.83 -27.35
N VAL A 857 27.04 -20.10 -27.03
CA VAL A 857 25.93 -20.64 -26.23
C VAL A 857 25.21 -21.78 -26.96
N VAL A 858 25.00 -21.67 -28.28
CA VAL A 858 24.44 -22.72 -29.14
C VAL A 858 25.30 -23.99 -29.13
N GLY A 859 26.63 -23.88 -28.97
CA GLY A 859 27.51 -25.04 -28.73
C GLY A 859 27.08 -25.92 -27.55
N GLY A 860 26.45 -25.33 -26.53
CA GLY A 860 25.87 -26.04 -25.38
C GLY A 860 24.68 -26.96 -25.72
N LEU A 861 24.17 -26.95 -26.96
CA LEU A 861 23.17 -27.91 -27.46
C LEU A 861 23.80 -29.26 -27.88
N ALA A 862 25.12 -29.31 -28.07
CA ALA A 862 25.89 -30.55 -28.24
C ALA A 862 26.30 -31.19 -26.89
N GLY A 863 25.85 -30.63 -25.76
CA GLY A 863 26.20 -31.09 -24.42
C GLY A 863 25.79 -32.54 -24.14
N ALA A 864 26.68 -33.31 -23.50
CA ALA A 864 26.51 -34.75 -23.29
C ALA A 864 25.34 -35.17 -22.38
N SER A 865 24.71 -34.25 -21.64
CA SER A 865 23.56 -34.55 -20.78
C SER A 865 22.28 -33.85 -21.25
N PRO A 866 21.11 -34.50 -21.20
CA PRO A 866 19.84 -33.87 -21.58
C PRO A 866 19.50 -32.63 -20.73
N HIS A 867 19.99 -32.59 -19.49
CA HIS A 867 19.84 -31.45 -18.59
C HIS A 867 20.64 -30.23 -19.07
N MET A 868 21.88 -30.44 -19.55
CA MET A 868 22.69 -29.40 -20.19
C MET A 868 21.96 -28.82 -21.41
N ILE A 869 21.44 -29.68 -22.29
CA ILE A 869 20.68 -29.26 -23.49
C ILE A 869 19.43 -28.47 -23.09
N SER A 870 18.64 -28.98 -22.13
CA SER A 870 17.46 -28.32 -21.55
C SER A 870 17.77 -26.94 -20.95
N ALA A 871 18.90 -26.81 -20.26
CA ALA A 871 19.41 -25.55 -19.73
C ALA A 871 19.81 -24.58 -20.87
N THR A 872 20.57 -25.05 -21.86
CA THR A 872 20.99 -24.25 -23.02
C THR A 872 19.80 -23.67 -23.78
N ILE A 873 18.75 -24.45 -24.02
CA ILE A 873 17.50 -23.98 -24.66
C ILE A 873 16.85 -22.84 -23.85
N THR A 874 16.94 -22.91 -22.52
CA THR A 874 16.39 -21.91 -21.60
C THR A 874 17.24 -20.62 -21.58
N ALA A 875 18.57 -20.76 -21.65
CA ALA A 875 19.50 -19.64 -21.83
C ALA A 875 19.31 -18.93 -23.18
N ILE A 876 19.23 -19.68 -24.28
CA ILE A 876 18.92 -19.15 -25.62
C ILE A 876 17.57 -18.43 -25.62
N SER A 877 16.57 -18.96 -24.93
CA SER A 877 15.27 -18.29 -24.77
C SER A 877 15.40 -16.89 -24.15
N ARG A 878 16.18 -16.74 -23.06
CA ARG A 878 16.41 -15.43 -22.41
C ARG A 878 17.20 -14.48 -23.33
N LEU A 879 18.20 -14.99 -24.05
CA LEU A 879 19.01 -14.18 -24.97
C LEU A 879 18.21 -13.70 -26.19
N VAL A 880 17.39 -14.57 -26.80
CA VAL A 880 16.50 -14.21 -27.92
C VAL A 880 15.38 -13.26 -27.48
N PHE A 881 15.00 -13.25 -26.19
CA PHE A 881 14.05 -12.25 -25.65
C PHE A 881 14.66 -10.84 -25.59
N GLU A 882 15.87 -10.72 -25.04
CA GLU A 882 16.57 -9.45 -24.82
C GLU A 882 17.14 -8.89 -26.14
N PHE A 883 17.95 -9.67 -26.85
CA PHE A 883 18.75 -9.22 -28.00
C PHE A 883 18.02 -9.34 -29.35
N LYS A 884 16.68 -9.48 -29.34
CA LYS A 884 15.87 -9.73 -30.54
C LYS A 884 16.12 -8.72 -31.67
N ASP A 885 16.34 -7.45 -31.31
CA ASP A 885 16.53 -6.33 -32.24
C ASP A 885 18.03 -6.11 -32.59
N SER A 886 18.93 -6.93 -32.03
CA SER A 886 20.39 -6.87 -32.23
C SER A 886 20.98 -8.10 -32.93
N ILE A 887 20.18 -9.15 -33.14
CA ILE A 887 20.54 -10.40 -33.81
C ILE A 887 19.94 -10.41 -35.22
N SER A 888 20.67 -10.90 -36.23
CA SER A 888 20.20 -10.93 -37.62
C SER A 888 18.97 -11.84 -37.81
N PRO A 889 18.09 -11.54 -38.79
CA PRO A 889 16.92 -12.38 -39.07
C PRO A 889 17.29 -13.80 -39.55
N ASN A 890 18.50 -13.98 -40.11
CA ASN A 890 19.05 -15.28 -40.47
C ASN A 890 19.32 -16.11 -39.21
N MET A 891 20.09 -15.55 -38.25
CA MET A 891 20.40 -16.22 -36.98
C MET A 891 19.14 -16.53 -36.16
N HIS A 892 18.12 -15.66 -36.18
CA HIS A 892 16.80 -15.98 -35.61
C HIS A 892 16.16 -17.22 -36.27
N SER A 893 16.22 -17.32 -37.60
CA SER A 893 15.64 -18.44 -38.36
C SER A 893 16.42 -19.74 -38.15
N GLU A 894 17.75 -19.66 -38.06
CA GLU A 894 18.65 -20.78 -37.80
C GLU A 894 18.45 -21.35 -36.40
N ILE A 895 18.42 -20.49 -35.37
CA ILE A 895 18.10 -20.87 -33.99
C ILE A 895 16.70 -21.50 -33.92
N PHE A 896 15.71 -20.91 -34.60
CA PHE A 896 14.34 -21.43 -34.57
C PHE A 896 14.24 -22.84 -35.16
N MET A 897 14.86 -23.08 -36.32
CA MET A 897 14.88 -24.41 -36.94
C MET A 897 15.71 -25.43 -36.13
N MET A 898 16.86 -25.02 -35.61
CA MET A 898 17.70 -25.88 -34.77
C MET A 898 16.96 -26.33 -33.51
N LEU A 899 16.25 -25.42 -32.84
CA LEU A 899 15.47 -25.75 -31.65
C LEU A 899 14.18 -26.54 -31.97
N LEU A 900 13.60 -26.36 -33.16
CA LEU A 900 12.45 -27.16 -33.60
C LEU A 900 12.78 -28.66 -33.72
N VAL A 901 14.00 -29.01 -34.18
CA VAL A 901 14.46 -30.41 -34.26
C VAL A 901 14.45 -31.10 -32.89
N PHE A 902 14.81 -30.39 -31.83
CA PHE A 902 14.79 -30.92 -30.46
C PHE A 902 13.37 -31.23 -29.93
N LEU A 903 12.30 -30.76 -30.57
CA LEU A 903 10.93 -31.17 -30.23
C LEU A 903 10.64 -32.64 -30.59
N SER A 904 11.45 -33.26 -31.44
CA SER A 904 11.40 -34.70 -31.76
C SER A 904 12.24 -35.56 -30.81
N SER A 905 12.84 -34.96 -29.76
CA SER A 905 13.64 -35.68 -28.77
C SER A 905 12.80 -36.60 -27.89
N ALA A 906 13.32 -37.79 -27.59
CA ALA A 906 12.72 -38.71 -26.63
C ALA A 906 12.77 -38.19 -25.17
N ASN A 907 13.64 -37.20 -24.87
CA ASN A 907 13.75 -36.66 -23.52
C ASN A 907 12.75 -35.51 -23.26
N ARG A 908 11.85 -35.74 -22.31
CA ARG A 908 10.77 -34.84 -21.89
C ARG A 908 11.27 -33.51 -21.32
N GLU A 909 12.44 -33.46 -20.70
CA GLU A 909 13.00 -32.23 -20.13
C GLU A 909 13.40 -31.24 -21.25
N ILE A 910 14.01 -31.78 -22.31
CA ILE A 910 14.34 -31.03 -23.54
C ILE A 910 13.04 -30.51 -24.16
N VAL A 911 12.05 -31.38 -24.39
CA VAL A 911 10.76 -30.99 -24.99
C VAL A 911 10.00 -29.94 -24.16
N LYS A 912 10.02 -30.04 -22.81
CA LYS A 912 9.47 -29.03 -21.88
C LYS A 912 10.11 -27.66 -22.11
N SER A 913 11.42 -27.62 -22.35
CA SER A 913 12.18 -26.38 -22.63
C SER A 913 11.96 -25.86 -24.06
N VAL A 914 11.92 -26.71 -25.08
CA VAL A 914 11.63 -26.31 -26.49
C VAL A 914 10.21 -25.74 -26.61
N LEU A 915 9.21 -26.35 -25.97
CA LEU A 915 7.84 -25.81 -25.92
C LEU A 915 7.81 -24.41 -25.26
N GLY A 916 8.67 -24.18 -24.26
CA GLY A 916 8.90 -22.86 -23.65
C GLY A 916 9.46 -21.84 -24.65
N PHE A 917 10.54 -22.19 -25.36
CA PHE A 917 11.12 -21.36 -26.42
C PHE A 917 10.09 -21.03 -27.53
N ILE A 918 9.33 -22.02 -28.00
CA ILE A 918 8.31 -21.82 -29.03
C ILE A 918 7.19 -20.89 -28.54
N LYS A 919 6.71 -21.08 -27.30
CA LYS A 919 5.70 -20.20 -26.64
C LYS A 919 6.18 -18.75 -26.52
N LEU A 920 7.48 -18.56 -26.31
CA LEU A 920 8.16 -17.26 -26.24
C LEU A 920 8.31 -16.64 -27.62
N ALA A 921 8.93 -17.33 -28.59
CA ALA A 921 9.13 -16.85 -29.96
C ALA A 921 7.81 -16.43 -30.63
N ILE A 922 6.76 -17.24 -30.50
CA ILE A 922 5.40 -16.94 -30.99
C ILE A 922 4.79 -15.71 -30.31
N HIS A 923 5.26 -15.31 -29.13
CA HIS A 923 4.85 -14.08 -28.48
C HIS A 923 5.70 -12.86 -28.88
N THR A 924 7.01 -13.04 -29.10
CA THR A 924 7.99 -11.93 -29.11
C THR A 924 8.53 -11.56 -30.48
N LEU A 925 8.76 -12.53 -31.38
CA LEU A 925 9.35 -12.27 -32.69
C LEU A 925 8.30 -11.74 -33.69
N PRO A 926 8.68 -10.95 -34.71
CA PRO A 926 7.82 -10.57 -35.82
C PRO A 926 7.09 -11.77 -36.46
N ALA A 927 5.84 -11.58 -36.89
CA ALA A 927 5.05 -12.66 -37.47
C ALA A 927 5.66 -13.21 -38.76
N ASP A 928 6.33 -12.36 -39.53
CA ASP A 928 6.87 -12.68 -40.85
C ASP A 928 8.18 -13.49 -40.79
N LEU A 929 8.89 -13.49 -39.66
CA LEU A 929 9.98 -14.44 -39.41
C LEU A 929 9.46 -15.85 -39.08
N ILE A 930 8.32 -15.96 -38.41
CA ILE A 930 7.73 -17.26 -38.02
C ILE A 930 6.93 -17.87 -39.18
N ARG A 931 6.30 -17.03 -40.02
CA ARG A 931 5.43 -17.41 -41.14
C ARG A 931 6.00 -18.51 -42.07
N PRO A 932 7.29 -18.51 -42.47
CA PRO A 932 7.90 -19.60 -43.25
C PRO A 932 7.91 -20.94 -42.52
N HIS A 933 8.25 -20.91 -41.23
CA HIS A 933 8.43 -22.10 -40.37
C HIS A 933 7.10 -22.76 -39.93
N LEU A 934 5.94 -22.15 -40.21
CA LEU A 934 4.62 -22.70 -39.83
C LEU A 934 4.38 -24.11 -40.37
N LYS A 935 4.91 -24.43 -41.55
CA LYS A 935 4.76 -25.74 -42.22
C LYS A 935 5.38 -26.88 -41.41
N ASP A 936 6.53 -26.63 -40.79
CA ASP A 936 7.28 -27.62 -40.01
C ASP A 936 6.84 -27.59 -38.53
N LEU A 937 6.53 -26.38 -38.02
CA LEU A 937 6.11 -26.15 -36.65
C LEU A 937 4.76 -26.78 -36.30
N VAL A 938 3.74 -26.63 -37.17
CA VAL A 938 2.37 -27.07 -36.84
C VAL A 938 2.25 -28.59 -36.72
N PRO A 939 2.75 -29.43 -37.66
CA PRO A 939 2.72 -30.89 -37.51
C PRO A 939 3.52 -31.36 -36.29
N THR A 940 4.72 -30.82 -36.08
CA THR A 940 5.61 -31.23 -34.99
C THR A 940 5.00 -30.90 -33.61
N LEU A 941 4.31 -29.76 -33.47
CA LEU A 941 3.51 -29.46 -32.26
C LEU A 941 2.30 -30.37 -32.09
N LEU A 942 1.62 -30.77 -33.18
CA LEU A 942 0.44 -31.61 -33.12
C LEU A 942 0.75 -33.03 -32.59
N ASN A 943 1.93 -33.58 -32.85
CA ASN A 943 2.38 -34.86 -32.28
C ASN A 943 2.28 -34.89 -30.74
N TRP A 944 2.55 -33.76 -30.07
CA TRP A 944 2.49 -33.65 -28.61
C TRP A 944 1.12 -33.27 -28.05
N SER A 945 0.11 -33.04 -28.91
CA SER A 945 -1.24 -32.67 -28.47
C SER A 945 -2.04 -33.81 -27.80
N HIS A 946 -1.52 -35.04 -27.87
CA HIS A 946 -2.11 -36.21 -27.24
C HIS A 946 -1.36 -36.73 -26.00
N ASP A 947 -0.16 -36.24 -25.66
CA ASP A 947 0.50 -36.61 -24.39
C ASP A 947 -0.10 -35.82 -23.21
N HIS A 948 -0.69 -36.56 -22.28
CA HIS A 948 -1.29 -36.03 -21.05
C HIS A 948 -0.26 -35.82 -19.93
N LYS A 949 0.93 -36.45 -20.00
CA LYS A 949 1.98 -36.30 -19.00
C LYS A 949 2.69 -34.94 -19.14
N ASN A 950 3.24 -34.42 -18.04
CA ASN A 950 3.93 -33.12 -17.96
C ASN A 950 3.07 -31.93 -18.49
N HIS A 951 1.74 -32.09 -18.53
CA HIS A 951 0.74 -31.17 -19.10
C HIS A 951 1.00 -30.74 -20.56
N PHE A 952 1.76 -31.51 -21.35
CA PHE A 952 2.15 -31.10 -22.72
C PHE A 952 0.97 -30.79 -23.64
N LYS A 953 -0.09 -31.62 -23.63
CA LYS A 953 -1.38 -31.33 -24.28
C LYS A 953 -1.93 -29.92 -23.99
N VAL A 954 -1.79 -29.42 -22.77
CA VAL A 954 -2.26 -28.09 -22.36
C VAL A 954 -1.29 -27.00 -22.82
N LYS A 955 0.02 -27.22 -22.72
CA LYS A 955 1.05 -26.28 -23.22
C LYS A 955 0.95 -26.10 -24.74
N VAL A 956 0.81 -27.19 -25.50
CA VAL A 956 0.55 -27.21 -26.94
C VAL A 956 -0.77 -26.48 -27.28
N ARG A 957 -1.84 -26.73 -26.53
CA ARG A 957 -3.10 -25.97 -26.65
C ARG A 957 -2.88 -24.46 -26.45
N HIS A 958 -2.14 -24.05 -25.41
CA HIS A 958 -1.88 -22.63 -25.13
C HIS A 958 -1.00 -21.97 -26.20
N ILE A 959 -0.04 -22.71 -26.78
CA ILE A 959 0.75 -22.28 -27.94
C ILE A 959 -0.18 -22.04 -29.15
N PHE A 960 -1.03 -23.00 -29.52
CA PHE A 960 -2.01 -22.81 -30.61
C PHE A 960 -3.02 -21.68 -30.32
N GLU A 961 -3.45 -21.50 -29.06
CA GLU A 961 -4.30 -20.38 -28.65
C GLU A 961 -3.59 -19.01 -28.70
N ARG A 962 -2.24 -18.95 -28.70
CA ARG A 962 -1.45 -17.75 -29.04
C ARG A 962 -1.25 -17.61 -30.57
N MET A 963 -0.92 -18.68 -31.29
CA MET A 963 -0.77 -18.66 -32.75
C MET A 963 -2.04 -18.15 -33.43
N LEU A 964 -3.21 -18.67 -33.04
CA LEU A 964 -4.53 -18.25 -33.52
C LEU A 964 -4.99 -16.87 -32.99
N ARG A 965 -4.07 -16.04 -32.47
CA ARG A 965 -4.24 -14.59 -32.27
C ARG A 965 -3.36 -13.74 -33.18
N ARG A 966 -2.31 -14.32 -33.79
CA ARG A 966 -1.32 -13.62 -34.65
C ARG A 966 -1.40 -14.04 -36.11
N PHE A 967 -1.66 -15.32 -36.38
CA PHE A 967 -1.82 -15.90 -37.71
C PHE A 967 -3.31 -16.14 -38.00
N SER A 968 -3.66 -16.21 -39.28
CA SER A 968 -5.04 -16.52 -39.68
C SER A 968 -5.38 -17.98 -39.34
N TRP A 969 -6.68 -18.28 -39.24
CA TRP A 969 -7.11 -19.66 -39.02
C TRP A 969 -6.68 -20.56 -40.18
N ASP A 970 -6.80 -20.07 -41.41
CA ASP A 970 -6.57 -20.85 -42.63
C ASP A 970 -5.08 -21.07 -42.91
N GLU A 971 -4.22 -20.12 -42.52
CA GLU A 971 -2.75 -20.29 -42.48
C GLU A 971 -2.34 -21.46 -41.58
N VAL A 972 -2.80 -21.47 -40.33
CA VAL A 972 -2.44 -22.52 -39.35
C VAL A 972 -3.10 -23.86 -39.70
N TYR A 973 -4.35 -23.84 -40.18
CA TYR A 973 -5.08 -25.06 -40.53
C TYR A 973 -4.57 -25.74 -41.81
N SER A 974 -4.13 -24.97 -42.81
CA SER A 974 -3.50 -25.55 -44.02
C SER A 974 -2.15 -26.24 -43.76
N CYS A 975 -1.48 -25.90 -42.64
CA CYS A 975 -0.27 -26.56 -42.18
C CYS A 975 -0.53 -27.77 -41.24
N ALA A 976 -1.79 -28.15 -40.99
CA ALA A 976 -2.14 -29.14 -39.96
C ALA A 976 -1.91 -30.60 -40.35
N GLY A 977 -1.81 -30.92 -41.65
CA GLY A 977 -1.60 -32.28 -42.13
C GLY A 977 -2.80 -33.21 -41.87
N GLU A 978 -2.60 -34.22 -41.01
CA GLU A 978 -3.51 -35.34 -40.82
C GLU A 978 -4.89 -34.95 -40.26
N GLU A 979 -5.96 -35.57 -40.77
CA GLU A 979 -7.34 -35.30 -40.33
C GLU A 979 -7.56 -35.56 -38.83
N GLU A 980 -6.86 -36.53 -38.25
CA GLU A 980 -6.90 -36.84 -36.82
C GLU A 980 -6.40 -35.65 -35.99
N ALA A 981 -5.19 -35.17 -36.29
CA ALA A 981 -4.54 -34.05 -35.61
C ALA A 981 -5.30 -32.72 -35.82
N ALA A 982 -5.82 -32.48 -37.03
CA ALA A 982 -6.62 -31.30 -37.37
C ALA A 982 -7.86 -31.12 -36.47
N LYS A 983 -8.43 -32.21 -35.92
CA LYS A 983 -9.56 -32.17 -34.96
C LYS A 983 -9.19 -31.39 -33.69
N VAL A 984 -7.93 -31.38 -33.26
CA VAL A 984 -7.45 -30.63 -32.09
C VAL A 984 -7.61 -29.13 -32.31
N LEU A 985 -7.14 -28.61 -33.45
CA LEU A 985 -7.30 -27.19 -33.82
C LEU A 985 -8.78 -26.80 -33.89
N VAL A 986 -9.63 -27.66 -34.47
CA VAL A 986 -11.09 -27.42 -34.55
C VAL A 986 -11.73 -27.36 -33.16
N ASN A 987 -11.29 -28.20 -32.22
CA ASN A 987 -11.76 -28.17 -30.84
C ASN A 987 -11.30 -26.91 -30.09
N ILE A 988 -10.08 -26.43 -30.34
CA ILE A 988 -9.58 -25.14 -29.85
C ILE A 988 -10.43 -23.98 -30.39
N LYS A 989 -10.69 -23.94 -31.70
CA LYS A 989 -11.59 -22.95 -32.33
C LYS A 989 -12.98 -22.95 -31.68
N LYS A 990 -13.61 -24.12 -31.57
CA LYS A 990 -14.90 -24.29 -30.88
C LYS A 990 -14.86 -23.85 -29.42
N ARG A 991 -13.75 -24.04 -28.68
CA ARG A 991 -13.61 -23.55 -27.29
C ARG A 991 -13.44 -22.03 -27.24
N LYS A 992 -12.60 -21.44 -28.11
CA LYS A 992 -12.43 -19.99 -28.27
C LYS A 992 -13.75 -19.28 -28.59
N ASP A 993 -14.54 -19.83 -29.51
CA ASP A 993 -15.85 -19.28 -29.87
C ASP A 993 -16.89 -19.41 -28.75
N ARG A 994 -16.88 -20.52 -28.00
CA ARG A 994 -17.72 -20.68 -26.79
C ARG A 994 -17.31 -19.71 -25.68
N ALA A 995 -16.01 -19.47 -25.47
CA ALA A 995 -15.51 -18.46 -24.53
C ALA A 995 -15.88 -17.04 -24.97
N LYS A 996 -15.77 -16.71 -26.27
CA LYS A 996 -16.21 -15.43 -26.83
C LYS A 996 -17.71 -15.20 -26.60
N ARG A 997 -18.56 -16.22 -26.82
CA ARG A 997 -20.01 -16.17 -26.51
C ARG A 997 -20.25 -16.01 -25.01
N LYS A 998 -19.62 -16.81 -24.14
CA LYS A 998 -19.74 -16.69 -22.67
C LYS A 998 -19.28 -15.32 -22.13
N ARG A 999 -18.34 -14.65 -22.80
CA ARG A 999 -17.91 -13.28 -22.49
C ARG A 999 -18.87 -12.21 -23.03
N ALA A 1000 -19.47 -12.42 -24.20
CA ALA A 1000 -20.53 -11.53 -24.74
C ALA A 1000 -21.77 -11.57 -23.83
N ASN A 1001 -22.31 -12.76 -23.55
CA ASN A 1001 -23.46 -12.94 -22.65
C ASN A 1001 -23.25 -12.40 -21.22
N ARG A 1002 -21.99 -12.24 -20.76
CA ARG A 1002 -21.67 -11.59 -19.48
C ARG A 1002 -21.53 -10.07 -19.55
N ALA A 1003 -21.39 -9.48 -20.75
CA ALA A 1003 -21.43 -8.04 -20.94
C ALA A 1003 -22.87 -7.50 -21.00
N ASP A 1004 -23.83 -8.36 -21.38
CA ASP A 1004 -25.26 -8.01 -21.47
C ASP A 1004 -26.00 -8.01 -20.11
N GLU A 1005 -25.37 -8.44 -19.01
CA GLU A 1005 -25.99 -8.56 -17.66
C GLU A 1005 -25.44 -7.58 -16.59
N ASP A 1006 -24.35 -6.83 -16.84
CA ASP A 1006 -23.70 -5.92 -15.87
C ASP A 1006 -23.17 -4.62 -16.55
N GLU A 1007 -24.04 -3.62 -16.78
CA GLU A 1007 -23.66 -2.35 -17.47
C GLU A 1007 -22.71 -1.42 -16.68
N ASP A 1008 -22.50 -1.64 -15.37
CA ASP A 1008 -21.61 -0.82 -14.52
C ASP A 1008 -20.30 -1.54 -14.11
N ALA A 1009 -20.05 -2.75 -14.65
CA ALA A 1009 -18.79 -3.46 -14.44
C ALA A 1009 -17.70 -2.89 -15.37
N LYS A 1010 -16.75 -2.13 -14.79
CA LYS A 1010 -15.50 -1.75 -15.47
C LYS A 1010 -14.84 -2.99 -16.08
N GLU A 1011 -14.29 -2.85 -17.30
CA GLU A 1011 -13.43 -3.90 -17.88
C GLU A 1011 -12.40 -4.36 -16.82
N PRO A 1012 -12.23 -5.67 -16.59
CA PRO A 1012 -11.07 -6.13 -15.84
C PRO A 1012 -9.85 -5.75 -16.65
N THR A 1013 -9.21 -4.65 -16.24
CA THR A 1013 -7.82 -4.34 -16.60
C THR A 1013 -7.02 -5.62 -16.38
N PHE A 1014 -6.12 -5.95 -17.31
CA PHE A 1014 -5.10 -6.97 -17.06
C PHE A 1014 -4.60 -6.83 -15.63
N SER A 1015 -4.59 -7.92 -14.88
CA SER A 1015 -4.03 -7.95 -13.53
C SER A 1015 -2.70 -7.24 -13.58
N LYS A 1016 -2.55 -6.13 -12.82
CA LYS A 1016 -1.28 -5.41 -12.74
C LYS A 1016 -0.18 -6.46 -12.55
N PRO A 1017 0.89 -6.46 -13.36
CA PRO A 1017 1.90 -7.50 -13.28
C PRO A 1017 2.36 -7.59 -11.82
N ALA A 1018 2.23 -8.78 -11.23
CA ALA A 1018 2.84 -9.05 -9.95
C ALA A 1018 4.34 -8.78 -10.12
N ALA A 1019 4.94 -8.01 -9.22
CA ALA A 1019 6.25 -7.41 -9.44
C ALA A 1019 7.32 -8.51 -9.63
N GLY A 1020 7.66 -8.78 -10.89
CA GLY A 1020 8.44 -9.93 -11.36
C GLY A 1020 8.73 -9.80 -12.86
N ASP A 1021 9.60 -10.66 -13.37
CA ASP A 1021 10.13 -10.54 -14.74
C ASP A 1021 9.07 -10.85 -15.81
N ALA A 1022 8.97 -9.99 -16.83
CA ALA A 1022 8.11 -10.20 -17.98
C ALA A 1022 8.46 -11.49 -18.77
N PHE A 1023 9.73 -11.92 -18.74
CA PHE A 1023 10.16 -13.20 -19.29
C PHE A 1023 9.55 -14.39 -18.53
N GLU A 1024 9.60 -14.37 -17.20
CA GLU A 1024 9.03 -15.42 -16.34
C GLU A 1024 7.50 -15.46 -16.44
N ASP A 1025 6.81 -14.31 -16.54
CA ASP A 1025 5.36 -14.27 -16.82
C ASP A 1025 5.01 -14.86 -18.20
N VAL A 1026 5.78 -14.50 -19.24
CA VAL A 1026 5.59 -15.04 -20.59
C VAL A 1026 5.84 -16.55 -20.64
N LEU A 1027 6.76 -17.08 -19.82
CA LEU A 1027 7.13 -18.50 -19.75
C LEU A 1027 6.20 -19.31 -18.85
N TYR A 1028 6.05 -18.94 -17.57
CA TYR A 1028 5.32 -19.68 -16.53
C TYR A 1028 3.97 -19.07 -16.11
N GLY A 1029 3.72 -17.77 -16.32
CA GLY A 1029 2.50 -17.09 -15.83
C GLY A 1029 1.19 -17.77 -16.26
N SER A 1030 1.17 -18.35 -17.47
CA SER A 1030 0.04 -19.13 -18.03
C SER A 1030 -0.20 -20.49 -17.38
N GLU A 1031 0.61 -20.91 -16.41
CA GLU A 1031 0.42 -22.13 -15.62
C GLU A 1031 -0.39 -21.84 -14.34
N SER A 1032 -0.50 -20.57 -13.94
CA SER A 1032 -1.34 -20.14 -12.81
C SER A 1032 -2.86 -20.16 -13.08
N GLU A 1033 -3.28 -20.29 -14.34
CA GLU A 1033 -4.69 -20.46 -14.74
C GLU A 1033 -5.15 -21.94 -14.71
N LEU A 1034 -4.28 -22.90 -14.35
CA LEU A 1034 -4.57 -24.35 -14.48
C LEU A 1034 -5.43 -24.94 -13.35
N ASP A 1035 -5.52 -24.28 -12.19
CA ASP A 1035 -6.18 -24.80 -10.97
C ASP A 1035 -7.73 -24.87 -11.06
N ASP A 1036 -8.34 -24.34 -12.13
CA ASP A 1036 -9.81 -24.16 -12.27
C ASP A 1036 -10.43 -24.97 -13.45
N ASP A 1037 -9.62 -25.64 -14.30
CA ASP A 1037 -10.07 -26.30 -15.56
C ASP A 1037 -10.22 -27.84 -15.41
N SER A 1038 -10.68 -28.33 -14.23
CA SER A 1038 -10.78 -29.77 -13.87
C SER A 1038 -12.21 -30.33 -13.69
N GLU A 1039 -13.19 -29.82 -14.44
CA GLU A 1039 -14.53 -30.42 -14.59
C GLU A 1039 -14.75 -31.02 -16.00
N ASP A 1040 -14.59 -32.34 -16.16
CA ASP A 1040 -15.13 -33.06 -17.33
C ASP A 1040 -15.31 -34.58 -17.06
N ASP A 1041 -16.31 -34.97 -16.24
CA ASP A 1041 -17.20 -36.12 -16.55
C ASP A 1041 -18.36 -36.31 -15.52
N ARG A 1042 -19.56 -35.81 -15.84
CA ARG A 1042 -20.90 -36.32 -15.42
C ARG A 1042 -22.06 -35.40 -15.90
N PRO A 1043 -23.26 -35.95 -16.18
CA PRO A 1043 -24.36 -35.18 -16.77
C PRO A 1043 -25.03 -34.20 -15.79
N ALA A 1044 -25.32 -32.99 -16.28
CA ALA A 1044 -25.85 -31.88 -15.48
C ALA A 1044 -27.39 -31.91 -15.29
N PRO A 1045 -27.89 -31.61 -14.06
CA PRO A 1045 -29.25 -31.13 -13.83
C PRO A 1045 -29.32 -29.59 -13.73
N GLN A 1046 -30.53 -29.05 -13.71
CA GLN A 1046 -30.82 -27.62 -13.94
C GLN A 1046 -30.55 -26.68 -12.74
N VAL A 1047 -30.40 -25.40 -13.06
CA VAL A 1047 -30.11 -24.29 -12.13
C VAL A 1047 -31.36 -23.82 -11.38
N GLN A 1048 -31.29 -23.68 -10.04
CA GLN A 1048 -31.55 -22.41 -9.32
C GLN A 1048 -31.44 -22.48 -7.76
N SER A 1049 -30.89 -21.40 -7.20
CA SER A 1049 -31.14 -20.79 -5.87
C SER A 1049 -31.00 -21.58 -4.53
N SER A 1050 -29.75 -21.68 -4.07
CA SER A 1050 -29.33 -21.40 -2.67
C SER A 1050 -29.76 -22.31 -1.49
N LYS A 1051 -28.79 -23.04 -0.90
CA LYS A 1051 -28.30 -22.82 0.50
C LYS A 1051 -27.16 -23.79 0.89
N LYS A 1052 -26.26 -23.27 1.74
CA LYS A 1052 -24.98 -23.84 2.20
C LYS A 1052 -25.02 -25.28 2.76
N LYS A 1053 -23.95 -26.02 2.51
CA LYS A 1053 -23.18 -26.74 3.54
C LYS A 1053 -21.70 -26.30 3.50
N ALA A 1054 -20.86 -26.80 4.41
CA ALA A 1054 -19.52 -26.30 4.70
C ALA A 1054 -18.47 -27.43 4.70
N VAL A 1055 -17.23 -27.11 5.15
CA VAL A 1055 -15.96 -27.81 4.88
C VAL A 1055 -15.50 -27.47 3.45
N GLU A 1056 -14.25 -27.07 3.18
CA GLU A 1056 -13.01 -27.18 3.97
C GLU A 1056 -12.25 -25.85 4.10
N TYR A 1057 -11.47 -25.67 5.18
CA TYR A 1057 -10.53 -24.55 5.35
C TYR A 1057 -9.15 -25.13 5.69
N GLY A 1058 -8.27 -25.18 4.71
CA GLY A 1058 -6.87 -25.59 4.87
C GLY A 1058 -5.97 -24.73 4.00
N ALA A 1059 -4.75 -24.44 4.46
CA ALA A 1059 -3.74 -23.80 3.64
C ALA A 1059 -3.25 -24.79 2.58
N ARG A 1060 -3.42 -24.46 1.30
CA ARG A 1060 -2.88 -25.27 0.20
C ARG A 1060 -1.42 -24.90 -0.02
N LEU A 1061 -0.53 -25.89 0.05
CA LEU A 1061 0.80 -25.81 -0.53
C LEU A 1061 0.68 -25.97 -2.04
N ARG A 1062 1.43 -25.18 -2.81
CA ARG A 1062 1.73 -25.52 -4.21
C ARG A 1062 2.72 -26.67 -4.21
N LEU A 1063 2.32 -27.80 -4.79
CA LEU A 1063 3.16 -28.94 -5.08
C LEU A 1063 3.41 -28.96 -6.59
N ASP A 1064 4.69 -28.96 -6.96
CA ASP A 1064 5.15 -29.12 -8.33
C ASP A 1064 5.75 -30.55 -8.41
N ASP A 1065 5.16 -31.44 -9.21
CA ASP A 1065 5.46 -32.90 -9.19
C ASP A 1065 6.92 -33.29 -9.52
N ASP A 1066 7.76 -32.33 -9.92
CA ASP A 1066 9.18 -32.52 -10.27
C ASP A 1066 10.18 -32.06 -9.15
N GLU A 1067 9.74 -31.42 -8.04
CA GLU A 1067 10.63 -30.88 -6.97
C GLU A 1067 10.63 -31.69 -5.65
N PRO A 1068 11.80 -32.15 -5.13
CA PRO A 1068 11.92 -32.63 -3.75
C PRO A 1068 11.75 -31.48 -2.74
N THR A 1069 10.74 -31.56 -1.87
CA THR A 1069 10.38 -30.47 -0.95
C THR A 1069 11.30 -30.36 0.28
N ASP A 1070 12.21 -29.39 0.30
CA ASP A 1070 12.91 -28.97 1.52
C ASP A 1070 11.99 -28.12 2.42
N LEU A 1071 11.53 -28.70 3.52
CA LEU A 1071 10.64 -28.05 4.49
C LEU A 1071 11.36 -27.09 5.45
N LEU A 1072 12.70 -27.03 5.45
CA LEU A 1072 13.48 -26.19 6.37
C LEU A 1072 13.69 -24.75 5.87
N GLN A 1073 13.35 -24.45 4.61
CA GLN A 1073 13.49 -23.12 4.01
C GLN A 1073 12.16 -22.39 3.79
N GLY A 1074 11.51 -22.01 4.88
CA GLY A 1074 10.56 -20.89 4.93
C GLY A 1074 9.35 -20.98 3.99
N ALA A 1075 8.38 -21.85 4.33
CA ALA A 1075 7.16 -22.11 3.54
C ALA A 1075 6.21 -20.90 3.30
N THR A 1076 6.58 -19.68 3.69
CA THR A 1076 5.72 -18.48 3.62
C THR A 1076 5.48 -17.96 2.20
N SER A 1077 6.27 -18.37 1.20
CA SER A 1077 6.07 -17.98 -0.21
C SER A 1077 5.12 -18.90 -0.99
N LYS A 1078 5.12 -20.21 -0.73
CA LYS A 1078 4.21 -21.19 -1.37
C LYS A 1078 2.85 -21.34 -0.65
N ILE A 1079 2.52 -20.47 0.32
CA ILE A 1079 1.23 -20.42 1.05
C ILE A 1079 0.53 -19.07 0.82
N THR A 1080 -0.67 -19.08 0.23
CA THR A 1080 -1.53 -17.89 0.11
C THR A 1080 -2.55 -17.83 1.26
N SER A 1081 -2.74 -16.63 1.85
CA SER A 1081 -3.72 -16.43 2.93
C SER A 1081 -4.77 -15.37 2.55
N SER A 1082 -6.05 -15.70 2.73
CA SER A 1082 -7.16 -14.75 2.54
C SER A 1082 -7.37 -13.94 3.83
N GLY A 1083 -7.16 -12.63 3.78
CA GLY A 1083 -7.20 -11.75 4.97
C GLY A 1083 -8.53 -11.79 5.75
N PRO A 1084 -8.50 -11.84 7.10
CA PRO A 1084 -9.71 -11.99 7.91
C PRO A 1084 -10.40 -10.66 8.20
N ASN A 1085 -11.64 -10.48 7.75
CA ASN A 1085 -12.48 -9.34 8.14
C ASN A 1085 -13.75 -9.81 8.88
N ARG A 1086 -13.63 -10.05 10.20
CA ARG A 1086 -14.76 -10.41 11.08
C ARG A 1086 -14.58 -9.94 12.52
N ARG A 1087 -15.49 -9.08 12.97
CA ARG A 1087 -15.67 -8.71 14.38
C ARG A 1087 -16.12 -9.95 15.16
N ARG A 1088 -15.29 -10.46 16.08
CA ARG A 1088 -15.64 -11.57 16.98
C ARG A 1088 -16.77 -11.15 17.94
N LYS A 1089 -17.57 -12.13 18.39
CA LYS A 1089 -18.47 -12.00 19.55
C LYS A 1089 -17.91 -12.86 20.69
N PRO A 1090 -17.91 -12.40 21.95
CA PRO A 1090 -17.39 -13.18 23.06
C PRO A 1090 -18.16 -14.50 23.29
N GLY A 1091 -17.47 -15.50 23.85
CA GLY A 1091 -18.12 -16.67 24.49
C GLY A 1091 -18.23 -17.95 23.68
N GLN A 1092 -17.49 -18.14 22.58
CA GLN A 1092 -17.44 -19.43 21.88
C GLN A 1092 -16.28 -20.34 22.31
N ASP A 1093 -15.16 -19.77 22.76
CA ASP A 1093 -13.93 -20.54 23.03
C ASP A 1093 -14.04 -21.47 24.26
N ALA A 1094 -15.01 -21.25 25.14
CA ALA A 1094 -15.29 -22.10 26.30
C ALA A 1094 -15.82 -23.50 25.93
N ALA A 1095 -16.23 -23.73 24.68
CA ALA A 1095 -16.68 -25.05 24.19
C ALA A 1095 -15.52 -25.97 23.74
N HIS A 1096 -14.27 -25.52 23.81
CA HIS A 1096 -13.10 -26.29 23.37
C HIS A 1096 -12.31 -26.96 24.51
N PHE A 1097 -12.64 -26.69 25.77
CA PHE A 1097 -12.02 -27.35 26.93
C PHE A 1097 -12.86 -28.54 27.40
N LYS A 1098 -12.21 -29.66 27.75
CA LYS A 1098 -12.88 -30.79 28.41
C LYS A 1098 -13.19 -30.42 29.86
N THR A 1099 -14.40 -30.70 30.29
CA THR A 1099 -14.81 -30.66 31.69
C THR A 1099 -14.93 -32.07 32.25
N ASP A 1100 -14.49 -32.25 33.49
CA ASP A 1100 -14.74 -33.45 34.29
C ASP A 1100 -16.24 -33.66 34.52
N GLU A 1101 -16.75 -34.89 34.35
CA GLU A 1101 -18.20 -35.15 34.32
C GLU A 1101 -18.87 -35.10 35.71
N ASP A 1102 -18.15 -35.48 36.77
CA ASP A 1102 -18.67 -35.46 38.14
C ASP A 1102 -18.55 -34.09 38.83
N THR A 1103 -17.53 -33.28 38.49
CA THR A 1103 -17.29 -31.99 39.17
C THR A 1103 -17.50 -30.74 38.31
N GLY A 1104 -17.66 -30.88 36.99
CA GLY A 1104 -17.91 -29.77 36.06
C GLY A 1104 -16.75 -28.77 35.92
N LYS A 1105 -15.57 -29.09 36.43
CA LYS A 1105 -14.36 -28.26 36.30
C LYS A 1105 -13.65 -28.55 34.99
N MET A 1106 -13.08 -27.51 34.37
CA MET A 1106 -12.23 -27.67 33.18
C MET A 1106 -10.90 -28.32 33.58
N ILE A 1107 -10.49 -29.35 32.83
CA ILE A 1107 -9.16 -29.94 32.93
C ILE A 1107 -8.22 -29.17 31.99
N ILE A 1108 -7.02 -28.86 32.48
CA ILE A 1108 -5.94 -28.27 31.69
C ILE A 1108 -4.72 -29.17 31.94
N ASP A 1109 -4.31 -29.91 30.92
CA ASP A 1109 -3.10 -30.73 30.96
C ASP A 1109 -1.86 -29.82 30.88
N ALA A 1110 -0.81 -30.14 31.64
CA ALA A 1110 0.27 -29.20 31.95
C ALA A 1110 1.41 -29.13 30.90
N ASP A 1111 1.53 -30.12 30.02
CA ASP A 1111 2.69 -30.31 29.14
C ASP A 1111 2.36 -30.12 27.65
N SER A 1112 2.12 -28.87 27.22
CA SER A 1112 2.14 -28.50 25.80
C SER A 1112 2.41 -27.01 25.57
N ASP A 1113 3.64 -26.54 25.82
CA ASP A 1113 4.03 -25.14 25.62
C ASP A 1113 4.90 -24.95 24.36
N SER A 1114 4.30 -24.41 23.28
CA SER A 1114 4.96 -23.65 22.21
C SER A 1114 3.97 -23.24 21.10
N GLY A 1115 4.16 -22.06 20.50
CA GLY A 1115 3.57 -21.73 19.18
C GLY A 1115 2.49 -20.64 19.08
N ALA A 1116 2.60 -19.50 19.80
CA ALA A 1116 1.66 -18.38 19.63
C ALA A 1116 2.28 -16.97 19.81
N SER A 1117 3.09 -16.50 18.86
CA SER A 1117 3.81 -15.21 18.93
C SER A 1117 3.46 -14.22 17.80
N SER A 1118 2.19 -13.82 17.67
CA SER A 1118 1.77 -12.76 16.73
C SER A 1118 0.72 -11.80 17.35
N GLY A 1119 1.15 -10.95 18.29
CA GLY A 1119 0.22 -10.06 19.01
C GLY A 1119 0.80 -8.87 19.79
N ALA A 1120 2.10 -8.58 19.66
CA ALA A 1120 2.83 -7.67 20.56
C ALA A 1120 2.25 -6.23 20.70
N HIS A 1121 1.63 -5.70 19.63
CA HIS A 1121 1.01 -4.36 19.69
C HIS A 1121 -0.33 -4.32 20.44
N ALA A 1122 -1.08 -5.43 20.51
CA ALA A 1122 -2.37 -5.47 21.23
C ALA A 1122 -2.19 -5.71 22.74
N THR A 1123 -1.09 -6.32 23.16
CA THR A 1123 -0.83 -6.66 24.58
C THR A 1123 -0.44 -5.45 25.43
N ALA A 1124 0.07 -4.36 24.84
CA ALA A 1124 0.55 -3.20 25.58
C ALA A 1124 -0.58 -2.37 26.24
N GLU A 1125 -1.65 -2.06 25.51
CA GLU A 1125 -2.83 -1.34 26.07
C GLU A 1125 -3.57 -2.15 27.14
N VAL A 1126 -3.61 -3.49 26.97
CA VAL A 1126 -4.31 -4.39 27.88
C VAL A 1126 -3.63 -4.46 29.25
N ALA A 1127 -2.30 -4.37 29.35
CA ALA A 1127 -1.61 -4.52 30.63
C ALA A 1127 -1.90 -3.38 31.63
N GLY A 1128 -1.83 -2.12 31.16
CA GLY A 1128 -2.09 -0.94 32.01
C GLY A 1128 -3.55 -0.80 32.43
N SER A 1129 -4.48 -1.38 31.66
CA SER A 1129 -5.89 -1.48 32.01
C SER A 1129 -6.18 -2.69 32.92
N ALA A 1130 -5.58 -3.86 32.66
CA ALA A 1130 -5.73 -5.08 33.46
C ALA A 1130 -5.21 -4.94 34.90
N TYR A 1131 -4.15 -4.15 35.15
CA TYR A 1131 -3.70 -3.86 36.52
C TYR A 1131 -4.73 -3.04 37.32
N LYS A 1132 -5.43 -2.10 36.66
CA LYS A 1132 -6.57 -1.42 37.28
C LYS A 1132 -7.76 -2.37 37.44
N GLU A 1133 -8.00 -3.25 36.47
CA GLU A 1133 -9.12 -4.18 36.47
C GLU A 1133 -9.00 -5.22 37.60
N SER A 1134 -7.82 -5.80 37.83
CA SER A 1134 -7.61 -6.74 38.95
C SER A 1134 -7.82 -6.11 40.34
N LEU A 1135 -7.57 -4.80 40.47
CA LEU A 1135 -7.75 -4.02 41.70
C LEU A 1135 -9.14 -3.39 41.88
N THR A 1136 -9.92 -3.20 40.80
CA THR A 1136 -11.17 -2.39 40.84
C THR A 1136 -12.40 -3.01 40.16
N SER A 1137 -12.25 -4.17 39.51
CA SER A 1137 -13.35 -4.91 38.88
C SER A 1137 -14.22 -5.65 39.90
N VAL A 1138 -15.42 -6.01 39.46
CA VAL A 1138 -16.40 -6.82 40.23
C VAL A 1138 -15.90 -8.26 40.41
N ASP A 1139 -15.01 -8.74 39.54
CA ASP A 1139 -14.33 -10.04 39.66
C ASP A 1139 -12.98 -9.96 40.42
N GLY A 1140 -12.60 -8.77 40.88
CA GLY A 1140 -11.36 -8.53 41.66
C GLY A 1140 -11.42 -9.07 43.09
N PHE A 1141 -10.26 -9.13 43.75
CA PHE A 1141 -10.14 -9.58 45.15
C PHE A 1141 -9.23 -8.69 45.99
N THR A 1142 -9.57 -8.52 47.26
CA THR A 1142 -8.70 -7.94 48.30
C THR A 1142 -8.32 -9.01 49.31
N ARG A 1143 -7.07 -9.01 49.78
CA ARG A 1143 -6.65 -9.85 50.91
C ARG A 1143 -6.76 -9.03 52.20
N GLY A 1144 -7.32 -9.64 53.25
CA GLY A 1144 -7.24 -9.08 54.60
C GLY A 1144 -5.85 -9.28 55.20
N PRO A 1145 -5.51 -8.59 56.32
CA PRO A 1145 -4.20 -8.73 56.98
C PRO A 1145 -3.86 -10.18 57.37
N ASN A 1146 -4.87 -11.03 57.60
CA ASN A 1146 -4.70 -12.46 57.91
C ASN A 1146 -4.56 -13.34 56.64
N GLY A 1147 -4.06 -12.81 55.53
CA GLY A 1147 -3.79 -13.50 54.26
C GLY A 1147 -4.99 -13.99 53.44
N ARG A 1148 -6.18 -14.14 54.07
CA ARG A 1148 -7.40 -14.65 53.42
C ARG A 1148 -7.89 -13.71 52.30
N ILE A 1149 -8.19 -14.32 51.15
CA ILE A 1149 -8.73 -13.67 49.94
C ILE A 1149 -10.23 -13.42 50.10
N LYS A 1150 -10.66 -12.17 49.88
CA LYS A 1150 -12.06 -11.74 49.85
C LYS A 1150 -12.37 -11.13 48.47
N PHE A 1151 -13.10 -11.89 47.66
CA PHE A 1151 -13.58 -11.43 46.34
C PHE A 1151 -14.64 -10.32 46.49
N HIS A 1152 -14.62 -9.33 45.60
CA HIS A 1152 -15.53 -8.18 45.61
C HIS A 1152 -16.94 -8.52 45.07
N LYS A 1153 -17.62 -9.43 45.77
CA LYS A 1153 -18.94 -9.95 45.42
C LYS A 1153 -20.04 -8.88 45.49
N ASP A 1154 -20.25 -8.14 44.39
CA ASP A 1154 -21.48 -7.38 44.18
C ASP A 1154 -21.95 -7.45 42.71
N THR A 1155 -22.65 -8.54 42.38
CA THR A 1155 -23.42 -8.64 41.14
C THR A 1155 -24.91 -8.68 41.46
N LYS A 1156 -25.69 -7.83 40.78
CA LYS A 1156 -27.16 -7.69 40.93
C LYS A 1156 -27.96 -8.99 40.74
N LYS A 1157 -27.33 -10.09 40.30
CA LYS A 1157 -27.98 -11.38 40.08
C LYS A 1157 -28.40 -12.09 41.38
N ARG A 1158 -27.82 -11.74 42.55
CA ARG A 1158 -28.12 -12.43 43.83
C ARG A 1158 -29.08 -11.72 44.78
N ARG A 1159 -29.44 -10.45 44.56
CA ARG A 1159 -30.43 -9.72 45.36
C ARG A 1159 -31.89 -10.08 45.00
N ARG A 1160 -32.15 -11.37 44.77
CA ARG A 1160 -33.49 -11.93 44.52
C ARG A 1160 -33.65 -13.38 45.04
N GLU A 1161 -32.66 -13.88 45.77
CA GLU A 1161 -32.60 -15.27 46.28
C GLU A 1161 -32.13 -15.31 47.77
N ASN A 1162 -32.16 -14.18 48.49
CA ASN A 1162 -31.60 -14.09 49.85
C ASN A 1162 -32.34 -13.10 50.78
N GLU A 1163 -33.58 -12.74 50.47
CA GLU A 1163 -34.52 -12.04 51.36
C GLU A 1163 -35.76 -12.96 51.44
N GLY A 1164 -35.97 -13.66 52.57
CA GLY A 1164 -37.12 -14.57 52.76
C GLY A 1164 -36.85 -15.97 53.32
N ALA A 1165 -35.94 -16.14 54.29
CA ALA A 1165 -35.78 -17.40 55.04
C ALA A 1165 -35.09 -17.20 56.42
N GLU A 1166 -35.66 -16.36 57.28
CA GLU A 1166 -35.50 -16.52 58.74
C GLU A 1166 -36.90 -16.65 59.37
N GLN A 1167 -37.01 -17.61 60.28
CA GLN A 1167 -38.18 -18.08 61.04
C GLN A 1167 -38.03 -17.63 62.52
N ASP A 1168 -39.02 -17.64 63.41
CA ASP A 1168 -40.49 -17.76 63.28
C ASP A 1168 -41.15 -17.21 64.57
N VAL A 1169 -42.34 -16.60 64.47
CA VAL A 1169 -43.26 -16.18 65.55
C VAL A 1169 -44.61 -15.84 64.88
N GLU A 1170 -45.83 -16.22 65.28
CA GLU A 1170 -46.52 -17.24 66.12
C GLU A 1170 -48.03 -17.08 65.71
N MET A 1171 -49.04 -17.94 65.90
CA MET A 1171 -49.33 -19.34 66.32
C MET A 1171 -50.84 -19.57 65.99
N ALA A 1172 -51.46 -20.75 65.83
CA ALA A 1172 -51.07 -22.17 65.97
C ALA A 1172 -52.00 -23.07 65.09
N ASP A 1173 -51.71 -24.38 65.08
CA ASP A 1173 -52.57 -25.55 64.74
C ASP A 1173 -53.20 -25.72 63.33
N GLY A 1174 -53.17 -26.95 62.78
CA GLY A 1174 -53.87 -27.29 61.53
C GLY A 1174 -53.40 -28.48 60.65
N GLU A 1175 -52.84 -29.56 61.21
CA GLU A 1175 -52.74 -30.94 60.65
C GLU A 1175 -52.42 -31.25 59.14
N VAL A 1176 -51.30 -31.98 58.93
CA VAL A 1176 -51.19 -33.29 58.23
C VAL A 1176 -51.32 -33.43 56.67
N GLN A 1177 -50.20 -33.85 56.02
CA GLN A 1177 -50.06 -34.72 54.80
C GLN A 1177 -50.55 -34.24 53.38
N GLU A 1178 -50.04 -34.68 52.21
CA GLU A 1178 -48.81 -35.43 51.81
C GLU A 1178 -48.52 -35.36 50.26
N THR A 1179 -47.29 -35.70 49.82
CA THR A 1179 -46.86 -36.08 48.43
C THR A 1179 -46.84 -35.01 47.30
N GLY A 1180 -46.19 -35.30 46.14
CA GLY A 1180 -46.34 -34.45 44.93
C GLY A 1180 -45.27 -34.40 43.79
N LYS A 1181 -44.41 -35.40 43.60
CA LYS A 1181 -43.31 -35.47 42.58
C LYS A 1181 -43.52 -34.84 41.17
N ALA A 1182 -42.44 -34.16 40.68
CA ALA A 1182 -41.74 -34.36 39.37
C ALA A 1182 -41.91 -33.44 38.11
N LYS A 1183 -40.74 -33.27 37.44
CA LYS A 1183 -40.43 -33.12 35.99
C LYS A 1183 -41.00 -31.95 35.14
N LYS A 1184 -40.07 -31.16 34.57
CA LYS A 1184 -40.25 -30.48 33.26
C LYS A 1184 -39.95 -31.44 32.10
N SER A 1185 -40.70 -31.35 31.01
CA SER A 1185 -40.39 -32.03 29.73
C SER A 1185 -40.83 -31.21 28.51
N LYS A 1186 -40.35 -31.58 27.31
CA LYS A 1186 -40.42 -30.77 26.07
C LYS A 1186 -41.79 -30.85 25.36
N LYS A 1187 -42.21 -29.74 24.75
CA LYS A 1187 -42.96 -29.67 23.47
C LYS A 1187 -42.20 -28.66 22.60
N THR A 1188 -41.74 -28.91 21.37
CA THR A 1188 -42.24 -29.73 20.24
C THR A 1188 -43.41 -29.05 19.52
N THR A 1189 -43.13 -28.50 18.34
CA THR A 1189 -44.04 -27.76 17.47
C THR A 1189 -44.80 -28.65 16.49
N GLU A 1190 -45.90 -28.14 15.96
CA GLU A 1190 -46.93 -28.91 15.24
C GLU A 1190 -46.58 -29.22 13.78
N ILE A 1191 -47.12 -30.34 13.28
CA ILE A 1191 -47.03 -30.78 11.88
C ILE A 1191 -48.32 -30.37 11.16
N LYS A 1192 -48.22 -29.86 9.92
CA LYS A 1192 -49.40 -29.49 9.12
C LYS A 1192 -50.00 -30.70 8.40
N LEU A 1193 -51.34 -30.75 8.40
CA LEU A 1193 -52.16 -31.77 7.77
C LEU A 1193 -51.92 -31.89 6.24
N GLY A 1194 -52.21 -33.07 5.68
CA GLY A 1194 -52.20 -33.32 4.23
C GLY A 1194 -50.86 -33.79 3.65
N HIS A 1195 -49.78 -33.87 4.44
CA HIS A 1195 -48.48 -34.35 3.99
C HIS A 1195 -48.40 -35.88 3.77
N GLU A 1196 -49.49 -36.60 4.05
CA GLU A 1196 -49.59 -38.07 4.03
C GLU A 1196 -49.87 -38.68 2.65
N PHE A 1197 -50.22 -37.84 1.66
CA PHE A 1197 -50.61 -38.24 0.30
C PHE A 1197 -49.57 -37.87 -0.77
N LYS A 1198 -48.27 -37.79 -0.42
CA LYS A 1198 -47.22 -37.41 -1.39
C LYS A 1198 -45.94 -38.23 -1.26
N ALA A 1199 -45.92 -39.39 -1.92
CA ALA A 1199 -44.69 -40.16 -2.18
C ALA A 1199 -43.82 -39.45 -3.24
N LYS A 1200 -42.48 -39.57 -3.14
CA LYS A 1200 -41.56 -38.65 -3.83
C LYS A 1200 -41.08 -39.05 -5.25
N LYS A 1201 -41.42 -40.23 -5.79
CA LYS A 1201 -40.86 -40.75 -7.06
C LYS A 1201 -41.81 -41.61 -7.92
N ALA A 1202 -43.09 -41.28 -8.01
CA ALA A 1202 -44.00 -41.84 -9.03
C ALA A 1202 -45.06 -40.81 -9.42
N GLY A 1203 -45.54 -40.85 -10.67
CA GLY A 1203 -46.67 -40.06 -11.14
C GLY A 1203 -47.93 -40.91 -11.23
N GLY A 1204 -48.90 -40.67 -10.34
CA GLY A 1204 -50.15 -41.42 -10.24
C GLY A 1204 -50.47 -41.81 -8.81
N ASP A 1205 -51.71 -41.54 -8.37
CA ASP A 1205 -52.13 -41.75 -6.98
C ASP A 1205 -52.72 -43.15 -6.76
N LEU A 1206 -51.99 -43.99 -6.01
CA LEU A 1206 -52.51 -45.23 -5.42
C LEU A 1206 -51.89 -45.45 -4.03
N LYS A 1207 -52.74 -45.87 -3.09
CA LYS A 1207 -52.34 -46.42 -1.78
C LYS A 1207 -52.89 -47.85 -1.69
N LYS A 1208 -52.20 -48.77 -1.00
CA LYS A 1208 -52.67 -50.15 -0.86
C LYS A 1208 -53.97 -50.20 -0.03
N GLY A 1209 -55.05 -50.72 -0.62
CA GLY A 1209 -56.28 -51.11 0.08
C GLY A 1209 -57.50 -50.26 -0.28
N GLY A 1210 -58.12 -50.55 -1.43
CA GLY A 1210 -59.38 -49.91 -1.87
C GLY A 1210 -59.19 -48.62 -2.66
N VAL A 1211 -60.25 -48.23 -3.38
CA VAL A 1211 -60.36 -47.00 -4.16
C VAL A 1211 -61.75 -46.42 -3.88
N ASP A 1212 -61.82 -45.12 -3.61
CA ASP A 1212 -63.06 -44.34 -3.73
C ASP A 1212 -62.72 -42.92 -4.22
N PRO A 1213 -63.39 -42.41 -5.27
CA PRO A 1213 -63.13 -41.07 -5.80
C PRO A 1213 -64.00 -39.98 -5.12
N TYR A 1214 -63.49 -38.75 -5.10
CA TYR A 1214 -64.14 -37.52 -4.63
C TYR A 1214 -64.41 -37.40 -3.12
N ALA A 1215 -63.57 -36.62 -2.42
CA ALA A 1215 -63.88 -36.06 -1.11
C ALA A 1215 -63.82 -34.52 -1.17
N TYR A 1216 -64.96 -33.86 -0.98
CA TYR A 1216 -65.08 -32.39 -1.01
C TYR A 1216 -64.57 -31.74 0.28
N LEU A 1217 -63.92 -30.58 0.15
CA LEU A 1217 -63.65 -29.69 1.30
C LEU A 1217 -64.92 -28.92 1.69
N SER A 1218 -65.21 -28.86 2.99
CA SER A 1218 -66.36 -28.13 3.51
C SER A 1218 -66.05 -26.64 3.75
N LEU A 1219 -66.99 -25.76 3.37
CA LEU A 1219 -66.85 -24.30 3.38
C LEU A 1219 -66.62 -23.68 4.77
N SER A 1220 -66.78 -24.45 5.86
CA SER A 1220 -66.64 -23.96 7.24
C SER A 1220 -65.21 -23.60 7.64
N GLN A 1221 -64.19 -24.10 6.94
CA GLN A 1221 -62.77 -23.85 7.28
C GLN A 1221 -62.21 -22.52 6.72
N ALA A 1222 -62.93 -21.84 5.82
CA ALA A 1222 -62.44 -20.64 5.14
C ALA A 1222 -62.68 -19.31 5.92
N ALA A 1223 -63.49 -19.32 6.98
CA ALA A 1223 -64.12 -18.10 7.52
C ALA A 1223 -63.85 -17.84 9.01
N LYS A 1224 -62.59 -17.57 9.43
CA LYS A 1224 -62.33 -17.16 10.83
C LYS A 1224 -61.05 -16.34 11.12
N LYS A 1225 -60.99 -15.08 10.65
CA LYS A 1225 -60.43 -13.93 11.42
C LYS A 1225 -60.70 -12.59 10.73
N GLY A 1226 -61.15 -11.60 11.50
CA GLY A 1226 -61.37 -10.23 11.03
C GLY A 1226 -61.46 -9.25 12.21
N GLY A 1227 -61.13 -7.98 11.95
CA GLY A 1227 -61.03 -6.90 12.96
C GLY A 1227 -59.59 -6.40 13.13
N ARG A 1228 -59.33 -5.08 13.19
CA ARG A 1228 -60.26 -3.93 13.15
C ARG A 1228 -59.50 -2.65 12.78
N GLY A 1229 -59.99 -1.84 11.83
CA GLY A 1229 -59.46 -0.49 11.57
C GLY A 1229 -59.63 0.03 10.14
N SER A 1230 -60.40 1.12 9.97
CA SER A 1230 -60.49 2.10 8.86
C SER A 1230 -59.86 1.79 7.48
N GLY A 1231 -60.57 1.89 6.34
CA GLY A 1231 -61.96 2.33 6.15
C GLY A 1231 -62.34 2.59 4.67
N LYS A 1232 -63.58 3.09 4.47
CA LYS A 1232 -64.31 3.31 3.20
C LYS A 1232 -64.76 2.06 2.43
N ILE A 1233 -65.95 2.18 1.83
CA ILE A 1233 -66.72 1.15 1.12
C ILE A 1233 -66.79 1.55 -0.37
N GLY A 1234 -66.82 0.56 -1.26
CA GLY A 1234 -67.10 0.77 -2.68
C GLY A 1234 -67.42 -0.55 -3.38
N ILE A 1235 -68.68 -0.98 -3.35
CA ILE A 1235 -69.17 -2.12 -4.14
C ILE A 1235 -70.30 -1.66 -5.06
N THR A 1236 -69.97 -1.57 -6.34
CA THR A 1236 -70.88 -1.67 -7.49
C THR A 1236 -70.14 -2.50 -8.56
N GLY A 1237 -70.78 -3.32 -9.38
CA GLY A 1237 -72.17 -3.76 -9.33
C GLY A 1237 -72.60 -4.43 -10.63
N LYS A 1238 -72.79 -5.76 -10.62
CA LYS A 1238 -73.41 -6.58 -11.69
C LYS A 1238 -72.91 -6.33 -13.13
N ARG A 1239 -71.80 -6.97 -13.51
CA ARG A 1239 -71.88 -8.13 -14.41
C ARG A 1239 -70.66 -9.03 -14.28
#